data_AF-A0A1X1BJV7-F1
#
_entry.id   AF-A0A1X1BJV7-F1
#
_cell.length_a   1.000
_cell.length_b   1.000
_cell.length_c   1.000
_cell.angle_alpha   90.00
_cell.angle_beta   90.00
_cell.angle_gamma   90.00
#
_symmetry.space_group_name_H-M   'P 1'
#
loop_
_entity.id
_entity.type
_entity.pdbx_description
1 polymer ?
#
loop_
_entity_poly.entity_id
_entity_poly.type
_entity_poly.pdbx_seq_one_letter_code
_entity_poly.pdbx_strand_id
1 'polypeptide(L)'
;MGSIRGFLDIGIGANLSGRVVFEFFEEAGEAVLENFRSLCLGKVTGLVRGKRRALSYTGCRVYRVIAGSYLECGDFELNNGDGGSSVFGGYFKEAPNTRRHSYAGLLSMKRMGAEGFGSQFFITFGRNPQLDNQHLIFGRVVEGMEFVRAIEHVAVDARNVPRVEVGVLRCGLLLYNPKQADRMSKQRDLVNNLMESLRPQESESDDDATEEIRCLYTGKVIKKRSLRADTAAAIGKQYLNDALGGKSIHLVPHYDAESEYQYYVESEESTDVQPPTTAPSSPSDEVSESDDSVSSDDDDGDETDPVALKLKALSNRLDECSRLNHEAVAVENELGGDAKKLNEHYRDVLGLREDNSTVNFNRNPGLNKAAIAVEKQHDRELKKEKGKSFGWNVFNQDALYRAHKKRLKETTFNRDEYELQKAQMGDKFYQPGITTVEPTEAAKLSVVRNLEKQYKQREKFSRRRALDDDAKDVSYINQRNRVFNQKLDRAFKSHTAEIKQNLERVGYTYDDLILLPGFISGPISDVNLASNLTRKIRINTPIVSSPMDTVTESKMAIELALQGGIGVIHNNLTLEESVEEVRKVKRFENGFIVDPYTLTPQHTVEDWMTIRDKYGYRSIPITTNGRRGSKLEGIVTSGDVCFVSDKSTKIEEVMTREPIVGKHPLTLQEAKKILFEIKKGVLPIVNDNGELVSIVSRSDIKKNRKFPNASLNENSQLLVGVAISTQSGSLEKAARLLEAGADVLVIDSSQGNSVYQIDLIKQLKQTYPNVQVIGGNVVTARQAKNLIDAGADGLRVGMGSGSICSTQGVCGVGRPQATSVYYVSRFAREYGNGCPVIADGGIRNSGDIMKALALGASCCMLGGAIAGTIESPGDFFYHNGIRVKQYRGMGSKAAFMTARHKTQNSGSIRRYHMEEDQPMVSQGVAGYTTDKGSVNTLIPTMMQAVKHGMQNIGFFDIPSLHEGLHSGSVRFEVRSHNAILEGNVSTNLMMQNQS
;
A
#
# COMPACT_ATOMS: atom_id res chain seq x y z
N MET A 1 -23.56 -15.81 -28.67
CA MET A 1 -24.03 -16.58 -27.48
C MET A 1 -22.90 -16.67 -26.48
N GLY A 2 -23.19 -16.89 -25.18
CA GLY A 2 -22.15 -17.12 -24.17
C GLY A 2 -21.67 -18.57 -24.19
N SER A 3 -20.40 -18.83 -23.86
CA SER A 3 -19.89 -20.19 -23.74
C SER A 3 -20.28 -20.78 -22.38
N ILE A 4 -20.71 -22.04 -22.35
CA ILE A 4 -21.06 -22.72 -21.09
C ILE A 4 -19.79 -23.31 -20.48
N ARG A 5 -19.42 -22.85 -19.29
CA ARG A 5 -18.30 -23.38 -18.49
C ARG A 5 -18.84 -24.22 -17.32
N GLY A 6 -18.09 -25.22 -16.87
CA GLY A 6 -18.38 -25.96 -15.63
C GLY A 6 -17.60 -25.39 -14.46
N PHE A 7 -18.03 -25.61 -13.22
CA PHE A 7 -17.21 -25.35 -12.04
C PHE A 7 -17.36 -26.44 -10.97
N LEU A 8 -16.29 -26.62 -10.20
CA LEU A 8 -16.23 -27.44 -8.99
C LEU A 8 -15.65 -26.56 -7.87
N ASP A 9 -16.38 -26.39 -6.77
CA ASP A 9 -15.83 -25.89 -5.52
C ASP A 9 -15.23 -27.09 -4.79
N ILE A 10 -13.91 -27.13 -4.60
CA ILE A 10 -13.20 -28.26 -3.98
C ILE A 10 -12.67 -27.84 -2.61
N GLY A 11 -12.77 -28.72 -1.62
CA GLY A 11 -12.22 -28.55 -0.27
C GLY A 11 -10.99 -29.42 -0.01
N ILE A 12 -10.12 -28.97 0.90
CA ILE A 12 -8.98 -29.71 1.45
C ILE A 12 -9.08 -29.60 2.98
N GLY A 13 -9.50 -30.69 3.64
CA GLY A 13 -9.82 -30.70 5.07
C GLY A 13 -11.00 -29.78 5.42
N ALA A 14 -11.06 -29.33 6.67
CA ALA A 14 -12.09 -28.39 7.12
C ALA A 14 -11.74 -26.91 6.83
N ASN A 15 -10.45 -26.60 6.60
CA ASN A 15 -9.93 -25.24 6.73
C ASN A 15 -9.72 -24.52 5.38
N LEU A 16 -9.82 -25.22 4.25
CA LEU A 16 -9.46 -24.66 2.95
C LEU A 16 -10.41 -25.12 1.83
N SER A 17 -10.87 -24.18 1.01
CA SER A 17 -11.67 -24.45 -0.19
C SER A 17 -11.38 -23.46 -1.32
N GLY A 18 -11.63 -23.88 -2.56
CA GLY A 18 -11.40 -23.05 -3.74
C GLY A 18 -12.19 -23.53 -4.96
N ARG A 19 -12.54 -22.59 -5.83
CA ARG A 19 -13.27 -22.85 -7.08
C ARG A 19 -12.29 -23.17 -8.21
N VAL A 20 -12.57 -24.25 -8.94
CA VAL A 20 -11.92 -24.59 -10.22
C VAL A 20 -12.97 -24.47 -11.33
N VAL A 21 -12.70 -23.66 -12.36
CA VAL A 21 -13.61 -23.45 -13.50
C VAL A 21 -13.03 -24.11 -14.76
N PHE A 22 -13.90 -24.77 -15.51
CA PHE A 22 -13.56 -25.58 -16.68
C PHE A 22 -14.22 -25.03 -17.95
N GLU A 23 -13.43 -24.95 -19.00
CA GLU A 23 -13.88 -24.67 -20.36
C GLU A 23 -13.84 -25.95 -21.19
N PHE A 24 -14.95 -26.27 -21.84
CA PHE A 24 -15.07 -27.47 -22.68
C PHE A 24 -14.50 -27.21 -24.08
N PHE A 25 -13.94 -28.25 -24.70
CA PHE A 25 -13.47 -28.17 -26.10
C PHE A 25 -14.62 -28.42 -27.08
N GLU A 26 -14.60 -27.73 -28.22
CA GLU A 26 -15.62 -27.89 -29.28
C GLU A 26 -15.56 -29.28 -29.96
N GLU A 27 -14.38 -29.91 -29.94
CA GLU A 27 -14.12 -31.28 -30.41
C GLU A 27 -14.47 -32.38 -29.37
N ALA A 28 -15.07 -32.01 -28.24
CA ALA A 28 -15.47 -32.98 -27.22
C ALA A 28 -16.82 -33.60 -27.56
N GLY A 29 -16.89 -34.93 -27.54
CA GLY A 29 -18.11 -35.67 -27.85
C GLY A 29 -19.28 -35.32 -26.93
N GLU A 30 -20.48 -35.21 -27.54
CA GLU A 30 -21.66 -34.66 -26.88
C GLU A 30 -22.12 -35.50 -25.68
N ALA A 31 -21.96 -36.83 -25.73
CA ALA A 31 -22.33 -37.69 -24.61
C ALA A 31 -21.41 -37.50 -23.39
N VAL A 32 -20.11 -37.25 -23.60
CA VAL A 32 -19.17 -36.93 -22.51
C VAL A 32 -19.47 -35.55 -21.92
N LEU A 33 -19.75 -34.55 -22.78
CA LEU A 33 -20.12 -33.21 -22.32
C LEU A 33 -21.44 -33.22 -21.53
N GLU A 34 -22.47 -33.92 -22.02
CA GLU A 34 -23.77 -33.96 -21.35
C GLU A 34 -23.70 -34.75 -20.03
N ASN A 35 -23.01 -35.90 -20.00
CA ASN A 35 -22.78 -36.63 -18.75
C ASN A 35 -22.10 -35.76 -17.68
N PHE A 36 -21.03 -35.05 -18.04
CA PHE A 36 -20.34 -34.17 -17.09
C PHE A 36 -21.21 -32.96 -16.68
N ARG A 37 -21.96 -32.35 -17.61
CA ARG A 37 -22.85 -31.20 -17.34
C ARG A 37 -24.02 -31.59 -16.45
N SER A 38 -24.70 -32.71 -16.71
CA SER A 38 -25.81 -33.18 -15.89
C SER A 38 -25.37 -33.57 -14.47
N LEU A 39 -24.17 -34.14 -14.29
CA LEU A 39 -23.56 -34.37 -12.97
C LEU A 39 -23.13 -33.07 -12.27
N CYS A 40 -22.69 -32.06 -13.01
CA CYS A 40 -22.49 -30.71 -12.44
C CYS A 40 -23.81 -30.07 -11.98
N LEU A 41 -24.92 -30.32 -12.67
CA LEU A 41 -26.23 -29.74 -12.36
C LEU A 41 -27.07 -30.53 -11.34
N GLY A 42 -26.77 -31.81 -11.10
CA GLY A 42 -27.52 -32.65 -10.14
C GLY A 42 -28.95 -33.00 -10.56
N LYS A 43 -29.34 -32.79 -11.83
CA LYS A 43 -30.74 -32.85 -12.28
C LYS A 43 -31.27 -34.26 -12.57
N VAL A 44 -30.39 -35.23 -12.82
CA VAL A 44 -30.76 -36.61 -13.13
C VAL A 44 -30.88 -37.42 -11.84
N THR A 45 -31.92 -38.25 -11.69
CA THR A 45 -32.04 -39.16 -10.53
C THR A 45 -31.76 -40.61 -10.92
N GLY A 46 -30.85 -41.26 -10.19
CA GLY A 46 -30.47 -42.66 -10.39
C GLY A 46 -30.51 -43.45 -9.08
N LEU A 47 -30.17 -44.74 -9.15
CA LEU A 47 -30.21 -45.66 -8.01
C LEU A 47 -28.81 -45.84 -7.39
N VAL A 48 -28.45 -44.97 -6.45
CA VAL A 48 -27.14 -45.04 -5.76
C VAL A 48 -27.27 -45.90 -4.51
N ARG A 49 -26.55 -47.03 -4.47
CA ARG A 49 -26.51 -47.98 -3.33
C ARG A 49 -27.92 -48.41 -2.88
N GLY A 50 -28.80 -48.70 -3.84
CA GLY A 50 -30.18 -49.14 -3.60
C GLY A 50 -31.17 -48.03 -3.20
N LYS A 51 -30.77 -46.75 -3.21
CA LYS A 51 -31.67 -45.61 -2.93
C LYS A 51 -31.69 -44.63 -4.10
N ARG A 52 -32.90 -44.15 -4.46
CA ARG A 52 -33.05 -43.14 -5.52
C ARG A 52 -32.49 -41.80 -5.04
N ARG A 53 -31.55 -41.22 -5.78
CA ARG A 53 -30.83 -39.98 -5.43
C ARG A 53 -30.55 -39.16 -6.68
N ALA A 54 -30.38 -37.84 -6.51
CA ALA A 54 -29.77 -36.99 -7.52
C ALA A 54 -28.33 -37.46 -7.79
N LEU A 55 -27.97 -37.61 -9.06
CA LEU A 55 -26.61 -37.94 -9.50
C LEU A 55 -25.83 -36.62 -9.65
N SER A 56 -24.80 -36.43 -8.84
CA SER A 56 -24.02 -35.19 -8.85
C SER A 56 -22.56 -35.44 -8.46
N TYR A 57 -21.67 -34.55 -8.91
CA TYR A 57 -20.30 -34.49 -8.39
C TYR A 57 -20.21 -33.89 -6.98
N THR A 58 -21.23 -33.21 -6.48
CA THR A 58 -21.26 -32.69 -5.10
C THR A 58 -21.19 -33.84 -4.10
N GLY A 59 -20.15 -33.85 -3.26
CA GLY A 59 -19.84 -34.93 -2.31
C GLY A 59 -18.83 -35.97 -2.82
N CYS A 60 -18.40 -35.93 -4.08
CA CYS A 60 -17.36 -36.81 -4.59
C CYS A 60 -15.98 -36.45 -4.02
N ARG A 61 -15.25 -37.46 -3.55
CA ARG A 61 -13.90 -37.35 -3.01
C ARG A 61 -12.87 -37.41 -4.14
N VAL A 62 -11.73 -36.76 -3.93
CA VAL A 62 -10.51 -36.99 -4.70
C VAL A 62 -9.80 -38.17 -4.05
N TYR A 63 -10.04 -39.38 -4.57
CA TYR A 63 -9.55 -40.63 -3.98
C TYR A 63 -8.14 -41.00 -4.46
N ARG A 64 -7.58 -40.29 -5.45
CA ARG A 64 -6.15 -40.39 -5.81
C ARG A 64 -5.53 -39.05 -6.18
N VAL A 65 -4.30 -38.83 -5.75
CA VAL A 65 -3.43 -37.71 -6.13
C VAL A 65 -2.04 -38.26 -6.43
N ILE A 66 -1.57 -38.17 -7.67
CA ILE A 66 -0.21 -38.54 -8.08
C ILE A 66 0.52 -37.25 -8.46
N ALA A 67 1.42 -36.77 -7.58
CA ALA A 67 2.17 -35.53 -7.77
C ALA A 67 2.94 -35.52 -9.11
N GLY A 68 2.97 -34.36 -9.79
CA GLY A 68 3.49 -34.21 -11.16
C GLY A 68 2.61 -34.81 -12.26
N SER A 69 1.67 -35.69 -11.93
CA SER A 69 0.87 -36.47 -12.87
C SER A 69 -0.60 -35.98 -12.93
N TYR A 70 -1.48 -36.43 -12.04
CA TYR A 70 -2.91 -36.05 -12.01
C TYR A 70 -3.59 -36.29 -10.65
N LEU A 71 -4.75 -35.68 -10.45
CA LEU A 71 -5.75 -36.11 -9.47
C LEU A 71 -6.88 -36.89 -10.13
N GLU A 72 -7.54 -37.76 -9.36
CA GLU A 72 -8.63 -38.65 -9.80
C GLU A 72 -9.87 -38.44 -8.91
N CYS A 73 -11.04 -38.21 -9.53
CA CYS A 73 -12.28 -37.89 -8.85
C CYS A 73 -13.50 -38.39 -9.66
N GLY A 74 -14.72 -38.18 -9.16
CA GLY A 74 -15.97 -38.36 -9.92
C GLY A 74 -16.80 -39.61 -9.59
N ASP A 75 -16.28 -40.55 -8.79
CA ASP A 75 -17.05 -41.70 -8.28
C ASP A 75 -18.12 -41.23 -7.26
N PHE A 76 -19.36 -41.07 -7.73
CA PHE A 76 -20.52 -40.73 -6.89
C PHE A 76 -21.20 -41.96 -6.24
N GLU A 77 -20.79 -43.18 -6.59
CA GLU A 77 -21.51 -44.41 -6.21
C GLU A 77 -20.94 -45.08 -4.97
N LEU A 78 -19.62 -45.31 -4.99
CA LEU A 78 -18.87 -45.94 -3.90
C LEU A 78 -17.98 -44.93 -3.19
N ASN A 79 -17.60 -43.85 -3.89
CA ASN A 79 -16.78 -42.73 -3.41
C ASN A 79 -15.38 -43.18 -2.91
N ASN A 80 -14.85 -44.22 -3.57
CA ASN A 80 -13.56 -44.85 -3.24
C ASN A 80 -12.66 -45.11 -4.47
N GLY A 81 -13.20 -44.99 -5.68
CA GLY A 81 -12.49 -45.21 -6.94
C GLY A 81 -12.87 -46.48 -7.70
N ASP A 82 -13.74 -47.32 -7.14
CA ASP A 82 -14.19 -48.57 -7.77
C ASP A 82 -15.59 -48.45 -8.44
N GLY A 83 -16.35 -47.39 -8.16
CA GLY A 83 -17.68 -47.12 -8.75
C GLY A 83 -17.69 -45.99 -9.78
N GLY A 84 -18.86 -45.56 -10.26
CA GLY A 84 -19.01 -44.36 -11.09
C GLY A 84 -19.58 -44.62 -12.47
N SER A 85 -20.81 -45.13 -12.52
CA SER A 85 -21.66 -45.13 -13.71
C SER A 85 -21.94 -43.72 -14.27
N SER A 86 -22.57 -43.64 -15.44
CA SER A 86 -22.97 -42.40 -16.12
C SER A 86 -24.44 -42.03 -15.89
N VAL A 87 -24.80 -40.78 -16.23
CA VAL A 87 -26.21 -40.31 -16.15
C VAL A 87 -27.18 -41.09 -17.04
N PHE A 88 -26.66 -41.81 -18.04
CA PHE A 88 -27.44 -42.65 -18.96
C PHE A 88 -27.75 -44.05 -18.39
N GLY A 89 -27.12 -44.42 -17.26
CA GLY A 89 -27.16 -45.75 -16.67
C GLY A 89 -26.04 -46.64 -17.20
N GLY A 90 -25.21 -47.18 -16.31
CA GLY A 90 -24.03 -47.95 -16.69
C GLY A 90 -22.97 -47.10 -17.41
N TYR A 91 -22.22 -47.71 -18.33
CA TYR A 91 -21.15 -47.05 -19.09
C TYR A 91 -21.57 -46.76 -20.53
N PHE A 92 -21.09 -45.66 -21.10
CA PHE A 92 -21.40 -45.23 -22.46
C PHE A 92 -20.13 -45.19 -23.34
N LYS A 93 -20.31 -45.24 -24.66
CA LYS A 93 -19.20 -45.20 -25.62
C LYS A 93 -19.16 -43.86 -26.33
N GLU A 94 -17.95 -43.36 -26.57
CA GLU A 94 -17.68 -42.09 -27.23
C GLU A 94 -16.52 -42.28 -28.22
N ALA A 95 -16.48 -41.48 -29.28
CA ALA A 95 -15.39 -41.53 -30.26
C ALA A 95 -14.06 -41.04 -29.65
N PRO A 96 -12.91 -41.66 -29.96
CA PRO A 96 -11.61 -41.16 -29.51
C PRO A 96 -11.26 -39.86 -30.25
N ASN A 97 -10.83 -38.83 -29.51
CA ASN A 97 -10.34 -37.59 -30.09
C ASN A 97 -8.80 -37.56 -30.19
N THR A 98 -8.29 -36.64 -31.00
CA THR A 98 -6.86 -36.55 -31.37
C THR A 98 -5.99 -35.86 -30.31
N ARG A 99 -6.59 -35.42 -29.20
CA ARG A 99 -5.94 -34.59 -28.18
C ARG A 99 -5.06 -35.44 -27.26
N ARG A 100 -3.97 -34.84 -26.79
CA ARG A 100 -2.97 -35.47 -25.92
C ARG A 100 -2.79 -34.71 -24.62
N HIS A 101 -2.53 -35.43 -23.53
CA HIS A 101 -2.32 -34.94 -22.16
C HIS A 101 -0.97 -34.24 -22.07
N SER A 102 -0.87 -33.11 -22.76
CA SER A 102 0.38 -32.45 -23.13
C SER A 102 0.81 -31.37 -22.15
N TYR A 103 -0.10 -30.89 -21.32
CA TYR A 103 0.11 -29.85 -20.30
C TYR A 103 -0.81 -30.03 -19.09
N ALA A 104 -0.57 -29.23 -18.05
CA ALA A 104 -1.33 -29.22 -16.80
C ALA A 104 -2.68 -28.52 -16.92
N GLY A 105 -3.67 -28.93 -16.13
CA GLY A 105 -5.02 -28.38 -16.15
C GLY A 105 -5.89 -28.94 -17.27
N LEU A 106 -5.56 -30.09 -17.87
CA LEU A 106 -6.46 -30.79 -18.80
C LEU A 106 -7.47 -31.63 -18.03
N LEU A 107 -8.74 -31.55 -18.42
CA LEU A 107 -9.86 -32.33 -17.89
C LEU A 107 -10.16 -33.50 -18.82
N SER A 108 -10.05 -34.72 -18.31
CA SER A 108 -10.10 -35.96 -19.11
C SER A 108 -10.98 -37.02 -18.47
N MET A 109 -11.86 -37.66 -19.24
CA MET A 109 -12.80 -38.67 -18.75
C MET A 109 -12.10 -40.03 -18.71
N LYS A 110 -12.14 -40.69 -17.55
CA LYS A 110 -11.54 -42.01 -17.37
C LYS A 110 -12.37 -43.07 -18.08
N ARG A 111 -11.67 -44.01 -18.73
CA ARG A 111 -12.28 -45.15 -19.42
C ARG A 111 -12.25 -46.38 -18.52
N MET A 112 -13.41 -46.97 -18.27
CA MET A 112 -13.58 -48.18 -17.46
C MET A 112 -13.46 -49.40 -18.38
N GLY A 113 -12.22 -49.70 -18.78
CA GLY A 113 -11.88 -50.86 -19.60
C GLY A 113 -12.59 -50.90 -20.96
N ALA A 114 -13.09 -52.08 -21.34
CA ALA A 114 -13.79 -52.28 -22.60
C ALA A 114 -15.22 -51.72 -22.61
N GLU A 115 -15.81 -51.49 -21.43
CA GLU A 115 -17.24 -51.22 -21.27
C GLU A 115 -17.61 -49.80 -21.70
N GLY A 116 -16.79 -48.80 -21.35
CA GLY A 116 -16.96 -47.43 -21.83
C GLY A 116 -16.36 -46.37 -20.92
N PHE A 117 -16.99 -45.20 -20.93
CA PHE A 117 -16.78 -44.09 -20.00
C PHE A 117 -17.88 -44.07 -18.94
N GLY A 118 -17.54 -43.59 -17.74
CA GLY A 118 -18.45 -43.45 -16.60
C GLY A 118 -18.56 -42.01 -16.15
N SER A 119 -18.51 -41.77 -14.84
CA SER A 119 -18.44 -40.44 -14.23
C SER A 119 -17.04 -40.05 -13.72
N GLN A 120 -16.12 -41.01 -13.58
CA GLN A 120 -14.76 -40.77 -13.09
C GLN A 120 -13.93 -39.93 -14.08
N PHE A 121 -13.21 -38.92 -13.59
CA PHE A 121 -12.38 -38.02 -14.39
C PHE A 121 -11.05 -37.66 -13.73
N PHE A 122 -10.11 -37.20 -14.56
CA PHE A 122 -8.79 -36.72 -14.18
C PHE A 122 -8.66 -35.21 -14.38
N ILE A 123 -7.88 -34.55 -13.52
CA ILE A 123 -7.29 -33.23 -13.81
C ILE A 123 -5.77 -33.36 -13.78
N THR A 124 -5.09 -32.98 -14.87
CA THR A 124 -3.62 -33.15 -14.97
C THR A 124 -2.85 -32.09 -14.19
N PHE A 125 -1.75 -32.50 -13.55
CA PHE A 125 -0.72 -31.60 -13.02
C PHE A 125 0.46 -31.39 -14.00
N GLY A 126 0.57 -32.23 -15.02
CA GLY A 126 1.67 -32.20 -15.97
C GLY A 126 1.37 -32.90 -17.29
N ARG A 127 2.41 -33.15 -18.07
CA ARG A 127 2.35 -33.93 -19.31
C ARG A 127 2.32 -35.42 -18.97
N ASN A 128 1.27 -36.13 -19.41
CA ASN A 128 1.00 -37.52 -19.05
C ASN A 128 0.76 -38.41 -20.30
N PRO A 129 1.81 -38.73 -21.09
CA PRO A 129 1.64 -39.49 -22.34
C PRO A 129 1.07 -40.90 -22.14
N GLN A 130 1.11 -41.44 -20.92
CA GLN A 130 0.52 -42.73 -20.54
C GLN A 130 -1.01 -42.75 -20.60
N LEU A 131 -1.67 -41.58 -20.51
CA LEU A 131 -3.14 -41.45 -20.60
C LEU A 131 -3.62 -41.26 -22.05
N ASP A 132 -2.71 -40.97 -22.99
CA ASP A 132 -3.04 -40.68 -24.39
C ASP A 132 -3.65 -41.92 -25.08
N ASN A 133 -4.68 -41.68 -25.90
CA ASN A 133 -5.46 -42.70 -26.62
C ASN A 133 -6.23 -43.69 -25.72
N GLN A 134 -6.11 -43.61 -24.38
CA GLN A 134 -6.87 -44.43 -23.43
C GLN A 134 -8.01 -43.66 -22.76
N HIS A 135 -7.84 -42.35 -22.56
CA HIS A 135 -8.78 -41.47 -21.86
C HIS A 135 -9.09 -40.21 -22.70
N LEU A 136 -10.32 -39.70 -22.59
CA LEU A 136 -10.83 -38.67 -23.51
C LEU A 136 -10.76 -37.27 -22.89
N ILE A 137 -9.93 -36.41 -23.47
CA ILE A 137 -9.80 -35.01 -23.05
C ILE A 137 -11.00 -34.21 -23.57
N PHE A 138 -11.82 -33.66 -22.67
CA PHE A 138 -13.05 -32.94 -23.03
C PHE A 138 -13.07 -31.47 -22.56
N GLY A 139 -12.09 -31.02 -21.76
CA GLY A 139 -11.96 -29.62 -21.38
C GLY A 139 -10.61 -29.26 -20.77
N ARG A 140 -10.53 -28.02 -20.27
CA ARG A 140 -9.38 -27.47 -19.55
C ARG A 140 -9.80 -26.58 -18.39
N VAL A 141 -8.99 -26.53 -17.34
CA VAL A 141 -9.05 -25.53 -16.28
C VAL A 141 -8.73 -24.16 -16.88
N VAL A 142 -9.57 -23.16 -16.60
CA VAL A 142 -9.38 -21.75 -16.98
C VAL A 142 -9.30 -20.81 -15.77
N GLU A 143 -9.64 -21.30 -14.58
CA GLU A 143 -9.64 -20.57 -13.31
C GLU A 143 -9.42 -21.57 -12.17
N GLY A 144 -8.68 -21.21 -11.11
CA GLY A 144 -8.44 -22.11 -9.97
C GLY A 144 -7.36 -23.18 -10.19
N MET A 145 -6.48 -23.02 -11.18
CA MET A 145 -5.37 -23.95 -11.44
C MET A 145 -4.37 -23.99 -10.26
N GLU A 146 -4.26 -22.88 -9.54
CA GLU A 146 -3.68 -22.74 -8.22
C GLU A 146 -4.18 -23.75 -7.18
N PHE A 147 -5.48 -24.02 -7.14
CA PHE A 147 -6.07 -24.92 -6.17
C PHE A 147 -5.80 -26.37 -6.57
N VAL A 148 -5.82 -26.64 -7.88
CA VAL A 148 -5.30 -27.89 -8.45
C VAL A 148 -3.83 -28.12 -8.05
N ARG A 149 -2.99 -27.07 -8.06
CA ARG A 149 -1.60 -27.14 -7.53
C ARG A 149 -1.52 -27.32 -6.02
N ALA A 150 -2.47 -26.80 -5.24
CA ALA A 150 -2.53 -27.07 -3.80
C ALA A 150 -2.85 -28.55 -3.53
N ILE A 151 -3.81 -29.13 -4.26
CA ILE A 151 -4.16 -30.56 -4.17
C ILE A 151 -2.95 -31.46 -4.50
N GLU A 152 -2.15 -31.10 -5.50
CA GLU A 152 -0.92 -31.83 -5.89
C GLU A 152 0.08 -32.05 -4.73
N HIS A 153 0.10 -31.14 -3.74
CA HIS A 153 1.03 -31.16 -2.62
C HIS A 153 0.42 -31.77 -1.33
N VAL A 154 -0.83 -32.26 -1.38
CA VAL A 154 -1.45 -32.94 -0.22
C VAL A 154 -0.74 -34.26 0.05
N ALA A 155 -0.36 -34.50 1.31
CA ALA A 155 0.30 -35.73 1.70
C ALA A 155 -0.58 -36.97 1.46
N VAL A 156 -0.04 -37.97 0.76
CA VAL A 156 -0.73 -39.22 0.41
C VAL A 156 -0.26 -40.44 1.20
N ASP A 157 -1.03 -41.51 1.16
CA ASP A 157 -0.65 -42.85 1.62
C ASP A 157 0.15 -43.64 0.55
N ALA A 158 0.48 -44.90 0.84
CA ALA A 158 1.20 -45.79 -0.08
C ALA A 158 0.39 -46.23 -1.32
N ARG A 159 -0.88 -45.83 -1.45
CA ARG A 159 -1.77 -46.10 -2.59
C ARG A 159 -2.10 -44.81 -3.39
N ASN A 160 -1.43 -43.70 -3.05
CA ASN A 160 -1.66 -42.35 -3.56
C ASN A 160 -3.03 -41.75 -3.16
N VAL A 161 -3.64 -42.21 -2.06
CA VAL A 161 -4.87 -41.65 -1.49
C VAL A 161 -4.51 -40.48 -0.56
N PRO A 162 -5.15 -39.30 -0.65
CA PRO A 162 -4.93 -38.19 0.28
C PRO A 162 -5.16 -38.57 1.76
N ARG A 163 -4.23 -38.20 2.64
CA ARG A 163 -4.35 -38.39 4.09
C ARG A 163 -5.28 -37.37 4.76
N VAL A 164 -5.44 -36.21 4.13
CA VAL A 164 -6.44 -35.19 4.46
C VAL A 164 -7.58 -35.36 3.46
N GLU A 165 -8.85 -35.30 3.91
CA GLU A 165 -9.97 -35.45 2.99
C GLU A 165 -10.00 -34.31 1.96
N VAL A 166 -10.02 -34.66 0.67
CA VAL A 166 -10.17 -33.72 -0.45
C VAL A 166 -11.42 -34.12 -1.22
N GLY A 167 -12.27 -33.15 -1.59
CA GLY A 167 -13.53 -33.47 -2.28
C GLY A 167 -14.32 -32.25 -2.75
N VAL A 168 -15.28 -32.50 -3.64
CA VAL A 168 -16.15 -31.48 -4.25
C VAL A 168 -17.25 -31.08 -3.26
N LEU A 169 -17.20 -29.82 -2.82
CA LEU A 169 -18.17 -29.21 -1.91
C LEU A 169 -19.45 -28.76 -2.65
N ARG A 170 -19.31 -28.25 -3.89
CA ARG A 170 -20.39 -27.87 -4.80
C ARG A 170 -19.95 -28.01 -6.25
N CYS A 171 -20.88 -28.18 -7.17
CA CYS A 171 -20.64 -28.13 -8.61
C CYS A 171 -21.75 -27.37 -9.35
N GLY A 172 -21.50 -26.98 -10.59
CA GLY A 172 -22.51 -26.31 -11.43
C GLY A 172 -21.98 -25.84 -12.78
N LEU A 173 -22.79 -25.04 -13.48
CA LEU A 173 -22.45 -24.44 -14.77
C LEU A 173 -22.52 -22.91 -14.70
N LEU A 174 -21.71 -22.23 -15.52
CA LEU A 174 -21.60 -20.77 -15.63
C LEU A 174 -21.77 -20.35 -17.10
N LEU A 175 -22.43 -19.22 -17.33
CA LEU A 175 -22.55 -18.59 -18.64
C LEU A 175 -21.43 -17.54 -18.82
N TYR A 176 -20.43 -17.87 -19.62
CA TYR A 176 -19.30 -16.98 -19.88
C TYR A 176 -19.63 -15.93 -20.95
N ASN A 177 -19.47 -14.64 -20.59
CA ASN A 177 -19.62 -13.51 -21.48
C ASN A 177 -18.23 -12.90 -21.79
N PRO A 178 -17.75 -12.92 -23.04
CA PRO A 178 -16.37 -12.52 -23.37
C PRO A 178 -16.05 -11.04 -23.08
N LYS A 179 -17.06 -10.18 -22.88
CA LYS A 179 -16.85 -8.77 -22.49
C LYS A 179 -16.29 -8.56 -21.07
N GLN A 180 -16.13 -9.62 -20.28
CA GLN A 180 -15.59 -9.56 -18.90
C GLN A 180 -14.16 -10.13 -18.76
N ALA A 181 -13.51 -10.53 -19.87
CA ALA A 181 -12.22 -11.23 -19.85
C ALA A 181 -11.05 -10.43 -19.24
N ASP A 182 -11.15 -9.09 -19.22
CA ASP A 182 -10.06 -8.15 -18.91
C ASP A 182 -9.77 -7.98 -17.38
N ARG A 183 -10.07 -9.01 -16.58
CA ARG A 183 -9.89 -9.04 -15.11
C ARG A 183 -8.99 -10.17 -14.59
N MET A 184 -8.21 -10.81 -15.46
CA MET A 184 -7.36 -11.97 -15.13
C MET A 184 -5.97 -11.57 -14.59
N SER A 185 -5.89 -11.14 -13.33
CA SER A 185 -4.61 -11.05 -12.59
C SER A 185 -4.70 -11.42 -11.10
N LYS A 186 -5.77 -11.02 -10.39
CA LYS A 186 -5.84 -11.04 -8.91
C LYS A 186 -5.76 -12.41 -8.24
N GLN A 187 -6.09 -13.50 -8.93
CA GLN A 187 -6.02 -14.86 -8.38
C GLN A 187 -4.57 -15.30 -8.11
N ARG A 188 -3.63 -14.87 -8.93
CA ARG A 188 -2.20 -15.23 -8.78
C ARG A 188 -1.60 -14.72 -7.47
N ASP A 189 -2.05 -13.54 -7.03
CA ASP A 189 -1.58 -12.88 -5.81
C ASP A 189 -2.20 -13.54 -4.55
N LEU A 190 -3.50 -13.87 -4.60
CA LEU A 190 -4.20 -14.60 -3.54
C LEU A 190 -3.50 -15.92 -3.18
N VAL A 191 -2.93 -16.57 -4.19
CA VAL A 191 -2.33 -17.91 -4.12
C VAL A 191 -0.90 -17.87 -3.58
N ASN A 192 -0.12 -16.85 -3.96
CA ASN A 192 1.19 -16.61 -3.36
C ASN A 192 1.03 -16.34 -1.85
N ASN A 193 0.06 -15.52 -1.46
CA ASN A 193 -0.26 -15.24 -0.05
C ASN A 193 -0.68 -16.52 0.70
N LEU A 194 -1.50 -17.38 0.09
CA LEU A 194 -1.95 -18.65 0.69
C LEU A 194 -0.79 -19.63 0.87
N MET A 195 0.11 -19.75 -0.11
CA MET A 195 1.32 -20.59 -0.01
C MET A 195 2.31 -20.08 1.04
N GLU A 196 2.32 -18.77 1.33
CA GLU A 196 3.11 -18.20 2.43
C GLU A 196 2.50 -18.50 3.81
N SER A 197 1.16 -18.59 3.90
CA SER A 197 0.44 -18.96 5.15
C SER A 197 0.56 -20.44 5.54
N LEU A 198 1.00 -21.31 4.62
CA LEU A 198 1.16 -22.76 4.86
C LEU A 198 2.52 -23.17 5.47
N ARG A 199 3.30 -22.21 5.99
CA ARG A 199 4.49 -22.51 6.81
C ARG A 199 4.08 -22.88 8.24
N PRO A 200 4.66 -23.93 8.86
CA PRO A 200 4.30 -24.29 10.23
C PRO A 200 4.55 -23.16 11.25
N GLN A 201 3.51 -22.78 11.96
CA GLN A 201 3.55 -22.08 13.23
C GLN A 201 2.75 -22.91 14.24
N GLU A 202 3.33 -23.15 15.40
CA GLU A 202 2.67 -23.82 16.52
C GLU A 202 2.02 -22.74 17.39
N SER A 203 0.70 -22.81 17.60
CA SER A 203 -0.01 -21.99 18.57
C SER A 203 -1.34 -22.64 18.94
N GLU A 204 -1.54 -22.91 20.23
CA GLU A 204 -2.81 -23.38 20.80
C GLU A 204 -3.71 -22.19 21.18
N SER A 205 -4.99 -22.23 20.83
CA SER A 205 -6.07 -21.55 21.56
C SER A 205 -7.44 -22.00 21.04
N ASP A 206 -8.13 -22.87 21.78
CA ASP A 206 -9.56 -23.19 21.59
C ASP A 206 -10.19 -23.32 22.98
N ASP A 207 -11.20 -22.49 23.29
CA ASP A 207 -12.05 -22.64 24.48
C ASP A 207 -13.22 -23.60 24.20
N ASP A 208 -13.79 -24.20 25.26
CA ASP A 208 -14.79 -25.28 25.11
C ASP A 208 -16.14 -24.79 24.53
N ALA A 209 -16.52 -25.37 23.38
CA ALA A 209 -17.91 -25.49 22.93
C ALA A 209 -18.23 -26.95 22.57
N THR A 210 -19.26 -27.52 23.18
CA THR A 210 -19.53 -28.97 23.13
C THR A 210 -20.47 -29.39 21.99
N GLU A 211 -20.08 -29.16 20.73
CA GLU A 211 -20.90 -29.55 19.58
C GLU A 211 -20.82 -31.05 19.24
N GLU A 212 -21.98 -31.68 18.98
CA GLU A 212 -22.04 -33.00 18.33
C GLU A 212 -21.80 -32.89 16.82
N ILE A 213 -20.53 -32.69 16.41
CA ILE A 213 -20.16 -32.52 15.00
C ILE A 213 -20.61 -33.75 14.18
N ARG A 214 -21.66 -33.56 13.38
CA ARG A 214 -22.24 -34.56 12.49
C ARG A 214 -21.58 -34.44 11.12
N CYS A 215 -20.80 -35.45 10.73
CA CYS A 215 -20.11 -35.43 9.44
C CYS A 215 -21.13 -35.49 8.28
N LEU A 216 -21.40 -34.35 7.64
CA LEU A 216 -22.39 -34.18 6.56
C LEU A 216 -22.22 -35.20 5.43
N TYR A 217 -20.97 -35.57 5.11
CA TYR A 217 -20.64 -36.49 4.00
C TYR A 217 -20.81 -37.98 4.33
N THR A 218 -20.95 -38.36 5.62
CA THR A 218 -21.05 -39.78 6.03
C THR A 218 -22.20 -40.10 6.98
N GLY A 219 -22.83 -39.09 7.58
CA GLY A 219 -23.90 -39.23 8.57
C GLY A 219 -23.45 -39.74 9.95
N LYS A 220 -22.16 -40.09 10.14
CA LYS A 220 -21.62 -40.50 11.44
C LYS A 220 -21.52 -39.29 12.38
N VAL A 221 -22.10 -39.43 13.56
CA VAL A 221 -21.85 -38.57 14.73
C VAL A 221 -20.58 -39.08 15.40
N ILE A 222 -19.58 -38.21 15.56
CA ILE A 222 -18.32 -38.57 16.24
C ILE A 222 -18.41 -38.09 17.68
N LYS A 223 -18.88 -38.95 18.60
CA LYS A 223 -18.78 -38.66 20.03
C LYS A 223 -17.31 -38.76 20.48
N LYS A 224 -16.73 -37.62 20.87
CA LYS A 224 -15.38 -37.48 21.40
C LYS A 224 -15.22 -38.43 22.61
N ARG A 225 -14.36 -39.45 22.49
CA ARG A 225 -14.24 -40.51 23.51
C ARG A 225 -13.56 -39.92 24.76
N SER A 226 -14.09 -40.22 25.94
CA SER A 226 -13.55 -39.71 27.19
C SER A 226 -12.13 -40.24 27.47
N LEU A 227 -11.29 -39.35 28.00
CA LEU A 227 -10.02 -39.72 28.64
C LEU A 227 -10.29 -40.46 29.95
N ARG A 228 -9.33 -41.28 30.41
CA ARG A 228 -9.40 -41.94 31.72
C ARG A 228 -9.17 -40.92 32.84
N ALA A 229 -9.89 -41.10 33.95
CA ALA A 229 -9.89 -40.19 35.10
C ALA A 229 -8.48 -39.97 35.70
N ASP A 230 -7.60 -40.96 35.55
CA ASP A 230 -6.26 -41.02 36.15
C ASP A 230 -5.21 -40.12 35.45
N THR A 231 -5.62 -39.27 34.50
CA THR A 231 -4.71 -38.40 33.75
C THR A 231 -4.62 -36.98 34.33
N ALA A 232 -3.41 -36.42 34.35
CA ALA A 232 -3.13 -35.11 34.95
C ALA A 232 -3.97 -33.95 34.39
N ALA A 233 -4.45 -34.05 33.14
CA ALA A 233 -5.36 -33.07 32.55
C ALA A 233 -6.75 -33.06 33.21
N ALA A 234 -7.27 -34.22 33.65
CA ALA A 234 -8.54 -34.31 34.37
C ALA A 234 -8.41 -33.71 35.79
N ILE A 235 -7.32 -34.06 36.49
CA ILE A 235 -6.97 -33.51 37.81
C ILE A 235 -6.77 -31.99 37.73
N GLY A 236 -6.07 -31.50 36.69
CA GLY A 236 -5.89 -30.07 36.44
C GLY A 236 -7.20 -29.34 36.20
N LYS A 237 -8.14 -29.92 35.45
CA LYS A 237 -9.46 -29.30 35.20
C LYS A 237 -10.36 -29.31 36.45
N GLN A 238 -10.17 -30.27 37.36
CA GLN A 238 -10.82 -30.26 38.67
C GLN A 238 -10.30 -29.09 39.52
N TYR A 239 -8.99 -28.97 39.71
CA TYR A 239 -8.39 -27.83 40.44
C TYR A 239 -8.74 -26.47 39.82
N LEU A 240 -8.86 -26.38 38.49
CA LEU A 240 -9.24 -25.13 37.82
C LEU A 240 -10.69 -24.73 38.11
N ASN A 241 -11.63 -25.69 38.14
CA ASN A 241 -13.02 -25.43 38.53
C ASN A 241 -13.13 -25.05 40.02
N ASP A 242 -12.42 -25.77 40.90
CA ASP A 242 -12.39 -25.47 42.33
C ASP A 242 -11.81 -24.07 42.62
N ALA A 243 -10.85 -23.61 41.81
CA ALA A 243 -10.24 -22.28 41.90
C ALA A 243 -11.10 -21.14 41.32
N LEU A 244 -12.01 -21.41 40.37
CA LEU A 244 -12.78 -20.38 39.66
C LEU A 244 -14.16 -20.05 40.26
N GLY A 245 -14.57 -20.73 41.34
CA GLY A 245 -15.66 -20.27 42.22
C GLY A 245 -17.05 -20.14 41.58
N GLY A 246 -17.29 -20.77 40.43
CA GLY A 246 -18.61 -20.95 39.84
C GLY A 246 -19.30 -19.69 39.29
N LYS A 247 -18.57 -18.75 38.65
CA LYS A 247 -19.18 -17.57 38.00
C LYS A 247 -18.72 -17.36 36.55
N SER A 248 -19.69 -17.30 35.64
CA SER A 248 -19.58 -16.76 34.28
C SER A 248 -20.67 -15.72 34.04
N ILE A 249 -20.54 -14.89 33.00
CA ILE A 249 -21.48 -13.83 32.64
C ILE A 249 -21.72 -13.87 31.11
N HIS A 250 -22.99 -13.80 30.70
CA HIS A 250 -23.47 -13.82 29.29
C HIS A 250 -23.34 -12.41 28.63
N LEU A 251 -23.64 -12.09 27.36
CA LEU A 251 -24.60 -12.56 26.33
C LEU A 251 -23.92 -12.54 24.91
N VAL A 252 -24.26 -13.37 23.89
CA VAL A 252 -25.56 -13.68 23.20
C VAL A 252 -25.99 -12.49 22.29
N PRO A 253 -26.32 -12.67 20.98
CA PRO A 253 -27.24 -13.72 20.48
C PRO A 253 -26.83 -14.56 19.24
N HIS A 254 -27.52 -15.71 19.11
CA HIS A 254 -27.65 -16.53 17.90
C HIS A 254 -28.49 -15.83 16.81
N TYR A 255 -28.34 -16.31 15.56
CA TYR A 255 -29.38 -16.29 14.53
C TYR A 255 -29.47 -17.68 13.90
N ASP A 256 -30.53 -18.43 14.22
CA ASP A 256 -30.91 -19.65 13.49
C ASP A 256 -32.06 -19.34 12.53
N ALA A 257 -32.11 -20.07 11.41
CA ALA A 257 -32.94 -19.74 10.26
C ALA A 257 -34.06 -20.76 9.99
N GLU A 258 -35.17 -20.68 10.72
CA GLU A 258 -36.42 -21.37 10.38
C GLU A 258 -37.65 -20.68 10.99
N SER A 259 -38.49 -20.05 10.16
CA SER A 259 -39.92 -19.76 10.45
C SER A 259 -40.66 -19.22 9.21
N GLU A 260 -41.88 -19.70 9.00
CA GLU A 260 -42.83 -19.15 8.02
C GLU A 260 -43.78 -18.13 8.70
N TYR A 261 -44.64 -17.47 7.92
CA TYR A 261 -45.62 -16.49 8.39
C TYR A 261 -46.69 -17.10 9.32
N GLN A 262 -47.01 -16.42 10.45
CA GLN A 262 -48.40 -16.09 10.83
C GLN A 262 -48.51 -15.02 11.95
N TYR A 263 -49.72 -14.75 12.46
CA TYR A 263 -50.16 -13.47 13.05
C TYR A 263 -50.65 -13.55 14.52
N TYR A 264 -50.57 -12.40 15.22
CA TYR A 264 -51.48 -11.85 16.26
C TYR A 264 -51.48 -12.27 17.76
N VAL A 265 -51.49 -11.22 18.60
CA VAL A 265 -52.32 -10.97 19.82
C VAL A 265 -51.87 -11.46 21.22
N GLU A 266 -51.67 -10.45 22.13
CA GLU A 266 -51.88 -10.39 23.61
C GLU A 266 -51.16 -11.39 24.57
N SER A 267 -50.94 -11.11 25.88
CA SER A 267 -51.04 -9.90 26.74
C SER A 267 -50.20 -10.05 28.03
N GLU A 268 -49.90 -8.94 28.74
CA GLU A 268 -49.61 -8.85 30.20
C GLU A 268 -48.35 -9.61 30.75
N GLU A 269 -47.72 -9.31 31.91
CA GLU A 269 -47.80 -8.20 32.89
C GLU A 269 -46.42 -8.03 33.62
N SER A 270 -46.25 -6.90 34.36
CA SER A 270 -45.35 -6.55 35.52
C SER A 270 -44.11 -7.41 35.95
N THR A 271 -43.06 -6.93 36.64
CA THR A 271 -42.88 -5.88 37.69
C THR A 271 -41.47 -5.22 37.73
N ASP A 272 -41.31 -4.16 38.53
CA ASP A 272 -40.07 -3.42 38.86
C ASP A 272 -38.92 -4.20 39.54
N VAL A 273 -37.71 -3.59 39.56
CA VAL A 273 -36.98 -3.14 40.78
C VAL A 273 -35.77 -2.23 40.42
N GLN A 274 -35.47 -1.23 41.27
CA GLN A 274 -34.38 -0.24 41.10
C GLN A 274 -33.08 -0.56 41.89
N PRO A 275 -31.92 0.07 41.56
CA PRO A 275 -30.60 -0.28 42.09
C PRO A 275 -30.09 0.58 43.27
N PRO A 276 -29.12 0.08 44.07
CA PRO A 276 -28.42 0.87 45.07
C PRO A 276 -27.01 1.35 44.63
N THR A 277 -26.75 2.60 45.01
CA THR A 277 -25.60 3.49 44.81
C THR A 277 -24.35 3.20 45.68
N THR A 278 -23.31 4.02 45.45
CA THR A 278 -22.28 4.55 46.39
C THR A 278 -20.82 4.14 46.20
N ALA A 279 -19.93 5.08 46.55
CA ALA A 279 -18.47 4.99 46.59
C ALA A 279 -17.93 5.83 47.77
N PRO A 280 -16.75 5.49 48.30
CA PRO A 280 -15.81 6.47 48.89
C PRO A 280 -14.37 6.26 48.33
N SER A 281 -13.71 7.27 47.76
CA SER A 281 -12.99 8.42 48.38
C SER A 281 -11.58 8.11 48.89
N SER A 282 -10.63 8.99 48.58
CA SER A 282 -9.22 8.96 48.99
C SER A 282 -8.97 9.60 50.37
N PRO A 283 -7.75 9.44 50.91
CA PRO A 283 -7.07 10.48 51.68
C PRO A 283 -5.75 10.93 51.01
N SER A 284 -5.16 11.99 51.55
CA SER A 284 -3.98 12.72 51.06
C SER A 284 -2.89 12.85 52.16
N ASP A 285 -1.83 13.61 51.85
CA ASP A 285 -0.89 14.23 52.80
C ASP A 285 0.14 13.28 53.48
N GLU A 286 1.31 13.71 53.97
CA GLU A 286 1.89 15.08 54.07
C GLU A 286 3.43 15.09 53.90
N VAL A 287 4.13 16.17 54.31
CA VAL A 287 5.52 16.54 53.97
C VAL A 287 6.49 16.44 55.17
N SER A 288 7.78 16.19 54.91
CA SER A 288 8.87 16.63 55.81
C SER A 288 10.22 16.75 55.09
N GLU A 289 10.95 17.83 55.38
CA GLU A 289 12.32 18.14 54.92
C GLU A 289 13.35 17.95 56.05
N SER A 290 14.64 17.83 55.71
CA SER A 290 15.77 18.19 56.60
C SER A 290 17.08 18.33 55.82
N ASP A 291 17.81 19.42 56.05
CA ASP A 291 19.09 19.77 55.40
C ASP A 291 20.31 18.97 55.91
N ASP A 292 21.48 19.12 55.25
CA ASP A 292 22.65 19.76 55.90
C ASP A 292 23.74 20.24 54.90
N SER A 293 24.80 20.88 55.41
CA SER A 293 25.82 21.72 54.74
C SER A 293 27.26 21.13 54.84
N VAL A 294 28.41 21.69 54.40
CA VAL A 294 28.91 22.96 53.79
C VAL A 294 30.33 22.63 53.19
N SER A 295 31.06 23.31 52.28
CA SER A 295 30.92 24.48 51.38
C SER A 295 31.96 24.43 50.23
N SER A 296 32.03 25.48 49.40
CA SER A 296 33.16 26.19 48.71
C SER A 296 34.58 25.55 48.56
N ASP A 297 35.44 25.88 47.57
CA ASP A 297 35.57 27.04 46.64
C ASP A 297 36.22 26.65 45.27
N ASP A 298 36.45 27.67 44.42
CA ASP A 298 37.28 27.76 43.19
C ASP A 298 36.68 27.40 41.82
N ASP A 299 37.20 28.11 40.80
CA ASP A 299 36.57 28.48 39.52
C ASP A 299 37.32 27.95 38.30
N ASP A 300 36.57 27.53 37.27
CA ASP A 300 36.95 27.66 35.85
C ASP A 300 35.72 27.34 34.97
N GLY A 301 35.37 28.23 34.04
CA GLY A 301 34.08 28.20 33.33
C GLY A 301 34.09 27.47 31.97
N ASP A 302 32.97 26.83 31.62
CA ASP A 302 32.68 26.38 30.25
C ASP A 302 31.16 26.35 29.97
N GLU A 303 30.70 26.97 28.88
CA GLU A 303 29.26 27.03 28.51
C GLU A 303 28.80 25.68 27.94
N THR A 304 28.45 24.74 28.81
CA THR A 304 28.09 23.38 28.37
C THR A 304 26.81 23.33 27.53
N ASP A 305 26.99 23.12 26.23
CA ASP A 305 25.94 22.87 25.23
C ASP A 305 24.87 21.87 25.75
N PRO A 306 23.56 22.18 25.65
CA PRO A 306 22.48 21.25 26.01
C PRO A 306 22.55 19.87 25.32
N VAL A 307 23.22 19.75 24.17
CA VAL A 307 23.52 18.46 23.53
C VAL A 307 24.70 17.78 24.22
N ALA A 308 25.77 18.51 24.55
CA ALA A 308 26.90 17.98 25.34
C ALA A 308 26.46 17.50 26.74
N LEU A 309 25.59 18.24 27.44
CA LEU A 309 24.98 17.80 28.71
C LEU A 309 24.17 16.51 28.54
N LYS A 310 23.37 16.40 27.47
CA LYS A 310 22.62 15.17 27.15
C LYS A 310 23.54 14.01 26.78
N LEU A 311 24.63 14.25 26.06
CA LEU A 311 25.63 13.23 25.71
C LEU A 311 26.42 12.78 26.94
N LYS A 312 26.81 13.69 27.84
CA LYS A 312 27.47 13.39 29.12
C LYS A 312 26.54 12.59 30.03
N ALA A 313 25.26 12.96 30.13
CA ALA A 313 24.24 12.16 30.83
C ALA A 313 24.01 10.79 30.18
N LEU A 314 24.08 10.67 28.85
CA LEU A 314 23.96 9.38 28.16
C LEU A 314 25.20 8.50 28.35
N SER A 315 26.40 9.08 28.34
CA SER A 315 27.66 8.40 28.65
C SER A 315 27.64 7.90 30.09
N ASN A 316 27.45 8.78 31.07
CA ASN A 316 27.38 8.40 32.49
C ASN A 316 26.40 7.23 32.73
N ARG A 317 25.26 7.20 32.02
CA ARG A 317 24.26 6.13 32.10
C ARG A 317 24.66 4.85 31.35
N LEU A 318 25.42 4.95 30.27
CA LEU A 318 26.07 3.82 29.60
C LEU A 318 27.21 3.24 30.44
N ASP A 319 28.02 4.10 31.06
CA ASP A 319 29.16 3.77 31.92
C ASP A 319 28.68 3.15 33.24
N GLU A 320 27.60 3.67 33.84
CA GLU A 320 26.91 3.03 34.97
C GLU A 320 26.33 1.68 34.58
N CYS A 321 25.66 1.58 33.41
CA CYS A 321 25.21 0.28 32.89
C CYS A 321 26.39 -0.67 32.63
N SER A 322 27.54 -0.15 32.18
CA SER A 322 28.76 -0.94 31.95
C SER A 322 29.31 -1.47 33.27
N ARG A 323 29.45 -0.60 34.29
CA ARG A 323 29.85 -0.95 35.66
C ARG A 323 28.94 -2.03 36.25
N LEU A 324 27.62 -1.86 36.19
CA LEU A 324 26.65 -2.82 36.73
C LEU A 324 26.66 -4.16 35.98
N ASN A 325 26.87 -4.18 34.65
CA ASN A 325 27.07 -5.44 33.94
C ASN A 325 28.44 -6.06 34.28
N HIS A 326 29.48 -5.26 34.53
CA HIS A 326 30.82 -5.75 34.88
C HIS A 326 30.89 -6.29 36.32
N GLU A 327 30.13 -5.72 37.26
CA GLU A 327 29.95 -6.26 38.61
C GLU A 327 29.19 -7.59 38.57
N ALA A 328 28.08 -7.66 37.83
CA ALA A 328 27.35 -8.92 37.61
C ALA A 328 28.24 -10.00 36.97
N VAL A 329 29.07 -9.64 35.99
CA VAL A 329 30.04 -10.55 35.35
C VAL A 329 31.20 -10.89 36.29
N ALA A 330 31.63 -10.01 37.18
CA ALA A 330 32.62 -10.33 38.20
C ALA A 330 32.09 -11.40 39.17
N VAL A 331 30.87 -11.24 39.68
CA VAL A 331 30.20 -12.22 40.55
C VAL A 331 29.96 -13.56 39.82
N GLU A 332 29.53 -13.56 38.56
CA GLU A 332 29.41 -14.80 37.76
C GLU A 332 30.78 -15.51 37.56
N ASN A 333 31.89 -14.76 37.50
CA ASN A 333 33.24 -15.30 37.36
C ASN A 333 33.85 -15.80 38.69
N GLU A 334 33.69 -15.08 39.80
CA GLU A 334 34.17 -15.51 41.12
C GLU A 334 33.48 -16.79 41.59
N LEU A 335 32.18 -16.94 41.30
CA LEU A 335 31.42 -18.16 41.55
C LEU A 335 31.68 -19.26 40.49
N GLY A 336 32.62 -19.03 39.57
CA GLY A 336 33.21 -20.03 38.69
C GLY A 336 32.28 -20.63 37.64
N GLY A 337 31.14 -19.96 37.34
CA GLY A 337 30.09 -20.51 36.49
C GLY A 337 29.33 -21.71 37.09
N ASP A 338 29.54 -22.05 38.36
CA ASP A 338 28.82 -23.11 39.05
C ASP A 338 27.40 -22.63 39.37
N ALA A 339 26.46 -23.02 38.50
CA ALA A 339 25.07 -22.58 38.56
C ALA A 339 24.39 -22.85 39.91
N LYS A 340 24.89 -23.83 40.70
CA LYS A 340 24.33 -24.14 42.01
C LYS A 340 24.73 -23.07 43.05
N LYS A 341 26.02 -22.74 43.12
CA LYS A 341 26.55 -21.68 43.99
C LYS A 341 26.02 -20.29 43.63
N LEU A 342 25.82 -20.04 42.34
CA LEU A 342 25.21 -18.79 41.86
C LEU A 342 23.76 -18.65 42.38
N ASN A 343 22.99 -19.74 42.37
CA ASN A 343 21.61 -19.75 42.87
C ASN A 343 21.55 -19.71 44.42
N GLU A 344 22.52 -20.34 45.11
CA GLU A 344 22.68 -20.26 46.57
C GLU A 344 23.06 -18.82 47.00
N HIS A 345 24.02 -18.17 46.34
CA HIS A 345 24.38 -16.77 46.57
C HIS A 345 23.19 -15.83 46.39
N TYR A 346 22.41 -15.97 45.30
CA TYR A 346 21.20 -15.17 45.12
C TYR A 346 20.10 -15.47 46.14
N ARG A 347 20.03 -16.68 46.73
CA ARG A 347 19.08 -17.00 47.80
C ARG A 347 19.47 -16.39 49.16
N ASP A 348 20.76 -16.42 49.51
CA ASP A 348 21.25 -15.74 50.72
C ASP A 348 21.12 -14.20 50.58
N VAL A 349 21.45 -13.62 49.43
CA VAL A 349 21.27 -12.17 49.14
C VAL A 349 19.79 -11.75 49.16
N LEU A 350 18.86 -12.67 48.89
CA LEU A 350 17.41 -12.44 48.97
C LEU A 350 16.78 -12.91 50.30
N GLY A 351 17.56 -13.41 51.25
CA GLY A 351 17.12 -13.77 52.60
C GLY A 351 16.20 -15.00 52.70
N LEU A 352 16.18 -15.89 51.71
CA LEU A 352 15.21 -17.00 51.63
C LEU A 352 15.77 -18.31 52.23
N ARG A 353 15.31 -18.66 53.43
CA ARG A 353 15.59 -19.94 54.11
C ARG A 353 14.29 -20.67 54.51
N GLU A 354 14.26 -21.97 54.28
CA GLU A 354 13.33 -22.93 54.90
C GLU A 354 14.09 -24.21 55.29
N ASP A 355 13.57 -24.94 56.27
CA ASP A 355 14.32 -25.98 56.99
C ASP A 355 14.41 -27.33 56.27
N ASN A 356 15.61 -27.94 56.29
CA ASN A 356 15.87 -29.22 55.65
C ASN A 356 15.76 -30.40 56.64
N SER A 357 14.66 -31.14 56.58
CA SER A 357 14.51 -32.42 57.28
C SER A 357 14.24 -33.60 56.32
N THR A 358 15.30 -34.15 55.70
CA THR A 358 15.66 -35.59 55.80
C THR A 358 16.88 -36.01 54.98
N VAL A 359 17.86 -36.58 55.68
CA VAL A 359 18.63 -37.81 55.36
C VAL A 359 19.21 -37.99 53.93
N ASN A 360 20.54 -37.87 53.84
CA ASN A 360 21.36 -38.44 52.76
C ASN A 360 21.20 -39.97 52.63
N PHE A 361 21.43 -40.51 51.43
CA PHE A 361 22.46 -41.55 51.30
C PHE A 361 23.09 -41.61 49.89
N ASN A 362 24.42 -41.65 49.84
CA ASN A 362 25.19 -41.73 48.60
C ASN A 362 26.37 -42.70 48.81
N ARG A 363 26.41 -43.81 48.06
CA ARG A 363 27.49 -44.82 48.00
C ARG A 363 27.45 -45.51 46.63
N ASN A 364 28.55 -45.90 45.98
CA ASN A 364 29.97 -45.82 46.39
C ASN A 364 30.88 -45.59 45.15
N PRO A 365 32.13 -45.11 45.31
CA PRO A 365 32.99 -44.69 44.20
C PRO A 365 33.96 -45.79 43.72
N GLY A 366 34.45 -45.66 42.47
CA GLY A 366 35.62 -46.45 42.05
C GLY A 366 35.94 -46.50 40.56
N LEU A 367 36.31 -45.38 39.91
CA LEU A 367 37.07 -45.35 38.64
C LEU A 367 37.47 -43.92 38.21
N ASN A 368 38.24 -43.17 39.02
CA ASN A 368 38.63 -41.80 38.63
C ASN A 368 40.04 -41.36 39.09
N LYS A 369 41.08 -41.99 38.50
CA LYS A 369 42.48 -41.50 38.53
C LYS A 369 43.15 -41.40 37.16
N ALA A 370 42.55 -41.94 36.09
CA ALA A 370 43.09 -41.88 34.74
C ALA A 370 42.71 -40.59 33.97
N ALA A 371 41.44 -40.14 34.09
CA ALA A 371 40.92 -38.99 33.32
C ALA A 371 41.70 -37.69 33.58
N ILE A 372 41.98 -37.40 34.86
CA ILE A 372 42.62 -36.16 35.34
C ILE A 372 44.04 -35.96 34.73
N ALA A 373 44.71 -37.03 34.30
CA ALA A 373 46.03 -36.95 33.65
C ALA A 373 45.92 -36.51 32.17
N VAL A 374 44.91 -37.00 31.45
CA VAL A 374 44.70 -36.73 30.01
C VAL A 374 44.23 -35.29 29.78
N GLU A 375 43.31 -34.83 30.63
CA GLU A 375 42.67 -33.51 30.54
C GLU A 375 43.70 -32.37 30.64
N LYS A 376 44.63 -32.45 31.60
CA LYS A 376 45.75 -31.49 31.77
C LYS A 376 46.75 -31.46 30.61
N GLN A 377 46.78 -32.49 29.76
CA GLN A 377 47.62 -32.50 28.56
C GLN A 377 46.91 -31.77 27.41
N HIS A 378 45.61 -31.99 27.22
CA HIS A 378 44.80 -31.37 26.17
C HIS A 378 44.72 -29.83 26.31
N ASP A 379 44.53 -29.33 27.53
CA ASP A 379 44.48 -27.88 27.82
C ASP A 379 45.78 -27.12 27.47
N ARG A 380 46.92 -27.81 27.46
CA ARG A 380 48.22 -27.23 27.08
C ARG A 380 48.39 -27.09 25.57
N GLU A 381 47.64 -27.86 24.78
CA GLU A 381 47.63 -27.80 23.32
C GLU A 381 46.64 -26.71 22.84
N LEU A 382 45.43 -26.70 23.39
CA LEU A 382 44.39 -25.70 23.08
C LEU A 382 44.82 -24.24 23.34
N LYS A 383 45.77 -24.01 24.25
CA LYS A 383 46.35 -22.68 24.50
C LYS A 383 47.38 -22.23 23.44
N LYS A 384 47.90 -23.13 22.59
CA LYS A 384 48.82 -22.76 21.49
C LYS A 384 48.11 -22.28 20.21
N GLU A 385 46.87 -22.71 19.98
CA GLU A 385 46.19 -22.42 18.70
C GLU A 385 45.47 -21.06 18.64
N LYS A 386 45.22 -20.39 19.79
CA LYS A 386 44.48 -19.12 19.87
C LYS A 386 45.25 -17.87 19.36
N GLY A 387 46.30 -18.06 18.54
CA GLY A 387 47.26 -17.03 18.15
C GLY A 387 47.35 -16.75 16.64
N LYS A 388 46.26 -16.32 16.00
CA LYS A 388 46.27 -15.49 14.76
C LYS A 388 44.88 -14.91 14.44
N SER A 389 44.88 -13.76 13.76
CA SER A 389 43.74 -12.84 13.60
C SER A 389 42.87 -13.17 12.36
N PHE A 390 41.54 -13.00 12.43
CA PHE A 390 40.74 -11.83 11.96
C PHE A 390 40.72 -11.60 10.44
N GLY A 391 39.51 -11.37 9.90
CA GLY A 391 39.28 -10.96 8.51
C GLY A 391 38.00 -11.55 7.91
N TRP A 392 37.02 -10.71 7.58
CA TRP A 392 35.88 -11.08 6.71
C TRP A 392 36.21 -10.77 5.23
N ASN A 393 35.35 -11.25 4.32
CA ASN A 393 35.36 -10.93 2.87
C ASN A 393 36.46 -11.54 1.99
N VAL A 394 36.43 -12.87 1.79
CA VAL A 394 36.57 -13.45 0.42
C VAL A 394 35.54 -14.58 0.27
N PHE A 395 34.67 -14.46 -0.74
CA PHE A 395 33.75 -15.53 -1.13
C PHE A 395 34.27 -16.26 -2.38
N ASN A 396 33.73 -17.48 -2.58
CA ASN A 396 33.66 -18.20 -3.86
C ASN A 396 34.84 -19.13 -4.29
N GLN A 397 34.45 -20.16 -5.05
CA GLN A 397 35.23 -21.20 -5.75
C GLN A 397 36.28 -22.02 -4.98
N ASP A 398 37.37 -21.45 -4.47
CA ASP A 398 38.53 -22.27 -4.01
C ASP A 398 38.20 -23.13 -2.77
N ALA A 399 37.27 -22.69 -1.92
CA ALA A 399 36.74 -23.51 -0.82
C ALA A 399 36.06 -24.81 -1.31
N LEU A 400 35.33 -24.77 -2.44
CA LEU A 400 34.72 -25.96 -3.05
C LEU A 400 35.77 -26.89 -3.65
N TYR A 401 36.78 -26.34 -4.33
CA TYR A 401 37.89 -27.12 -4.89
C TYR A 401 38.69 -27.83 -3.78
N ARG A 402 39.03 -27.12 -2.69
CA ARG A 402 39.67 -27.69 -1.50
C ARG A 402 38.80 -28.75 -0.82
N ALA A 403 37.48 -28.53 -0.71
CA ALA A 403 36.54 -29.51 -0.13
C ALA A 403 36.32 -30.75 -1.01
N HIS A 404 36.52 -30.66 -2.33
CA HIS A 404 36.53 -31.80 -3.24
C HIS A 404 37.86 -32.58 -3.12
N LYS A 405 38.99 -31.86 -3.18
CA LYS A 405 40.35 -32.41 -3.04
C LYS A 405 40.60 -33.05 -1.67
N LYS A 406 39.93 -32.58 -0.61
CA LYS A 406 39.95 -33.20 0.73
C LYS A 406 39.17 -34.53 0.75
N ARG A 407 37.96 -34.58 0.22
CA ARG A 407 37.15 -35.83 0.14
C ARG A 407 37.86 -36.92 -0.64
N LEU A 408 38.47 -36.59 -1.79
CA LEU A 408 39.29 -37.53 -2.58
C LEU A 408 40.55 -38.03 -1.82
N LYS A 409 41.04 -37.28 -0.83
CA LYS A 409 42.15 -37.70 0.04
C LYS A 409 41.72 -38.58 1.22
N GLU A 410 40.44 -38.58 1.57
CA GLU A 410 39.88 -39.37 2.67
C GLU A 410 39.40 -40.76 2.22
N THR A 411 39.27 -40.99 0.89
CA THR A 411 39.03 -42.31 0.28
C THR A 411 40.28 -42.85 -0.42
N THR A 412 41.30 -43.24 0.35
CA THR A 412 42.45 -43.99 -0.18
C THR A 412 42.11 -45.47 -0.35
N PHE A 413 42.34 -46.01 -1.56
CA PHE A 413 42.18 -47.43 -1.86
C PHE A 413 43.16 -48.28 -1.02
N ASN A 414 42.63 -49.11 -0.12
CA ASN A 414 43.44 -50.01 0.70
C ASN A 414 43.84 -51.26 -0.11
N ARG A 415 45.05 -51.22 -0.68
CA ARG A 415 45.51 -52.23 -1.64
C ARG A 415 45.61 -53.63 -1.02
N ASP A 416 46.09 -53.72 0.22
CA ASP A 416 46.34 -55.00 0.89
C ASP A 416 45.02 -55.72 1.21
N GLU A 417 44.00 -54.95 1.62
CA GLU A 417 42.65 -55.44 1.89
C GLU A 417 41.92 -55.87 0.61
N TYR A 418 42.17 -55.18 -0.51
CA TYR A 418 41.69 -55.58 -1.84
C TYR A 418 42.37 -56.86 -2.36
N GLU A 419 43.70 -56.97 -2.23
CA GLU A 419 44.42 -58.18 -2.65
C GLU A 419 44.06 -59.40 -1.76
N LEU A 420 43.77 -59.19 -0.46
CA LEU A 420 43.23 -60.21 0.43
C LEU A 420 41.82 -60.69 0.01
N GLN A 421 40.90 -59.76 -0.29
CA GLN A 421 39.56 -60.11 -0.78
C GLN A 421 39.61 -60.83 -2.14
N LYS A 422 40.50 -60.39 -3.04
CA LYS A 422 40.74 -61.06 -4.32
C LYS A 422 41.25 -62.49 -4.13
N ALA A 423 42.17 -62.71 -3.19
CA ALA A 423 42.68 -64.04 -2.86
C ALA A 423 41.60 -64.95 -2.24
N GLN A 424 40.70 -64.41 -1.42
CA GLN A 424 39.57 -65.15 -0.84
C GLN A 424 38.47 -65.48 -1.87
N MET A 425 38.27 -64.65 -2.89
CA MET A 425 37.21 -64.82 -3.90
C MET A 425 37.63 -65.71 -5.09
N GLY A 426 38.92 -65.77 -5.43
CA GLY A 426 39.44 -66.57 -6.55
C GLY A 426 38.78 -66.22 -7.88
N ASP A 427 38.53 -67.22 -8.72
CA ASP A 427 37.97 -67.04 -10.08
C ASP A 427 36.57 -66.40 -10.10
N LYS A 428 35.83 -66.44 -8.98
CA LYS A 428 34.53 -65.74 -8.85
C LYS A 428 34.67 -64.22 -8.91
N PHE A 429 35.87 -63.68 -8.66
CA PHE A 429 36.16 -62.24 -8.75
C PHE A 429 35.95 -61.67 -10.17
N TYR A 430 36.04 -62.49 -11.21
CA TYR A 430 36.03 -62.05 -12.61
C TYR A 430 34.71 -62.33 -13.36
N GLN A 431 33.65 -62.82 -12.68
CA GLN A 431 32.37 -63.09 -13.34
C GLN A 431 31.50 -61.83 -13.47
N PRO A 432 31.09 -61.41 -14.69
CA PRO A 432 30.26 -60.24 -14.90
C PRO A 432 28.77 -60.57 -14.63
N GLY A 433 28.39 -60.70 -13.35
CA GLY A 433 27.04 -61.03 -12.92
C GLY A 433 26.69 -60.47 -11.55
N ILE A 434 25.45 -59.99 -11.41
CA ILE A 434 24.89 -59.33 -10.22
C ILE A 434 25.22 -60.11 -8.95
N THR A 435 26.01 -59.52 -8.06
CA THR A 435 26.23 -60.01 -6.70
C THR A 435 25.58 -59.07 -5.70
N THR A 436 24.47 -59.51 -5.11
CA THR A 436 23.91 -58.92 -3.89
C THR A 436 24.79 -59.30 -2.71
N VAL A 437 25.91 -58.58 -2.54
CA VAL A 437 26.81 -58.75 -1.40
C VAL A 437 26.20 -58.06 -0.19
N GLU A 438 25.91 -58.81 0.89
CA GLU A 438 25.65 -58.17 2.18
C GLU A 438 26.93 -57.44 2.64
N PRO A 439 26.87 -56.15 3.03
CA PRO A 439 28.07 -55.42 3.38
C PRO A 439 28.75 -56.06 4.59
N THR A 440 30.07 -56.25 4.49
CA THR A 440 30.90 -56.83 5.55
C THR A 440 30.78 -56.01 6.84
N GLU A 441 30.92 -56.65 8.00
CA GLU A 441 30.80 -55.96 9.29
C GLU A 441 31.78 -54.79 9.43
N ALA A 442 32.97 -54.86 8.84
CA ALA A 442 33.90 -53.73 8.76
C ALA A 442 33.32 -52.53 7.98
N ALA A 443 32.62 -52.77 6.87
CA ALA A 443 31.95 -51.72 6.10
C ALA A 443 30.73 -51.15 6.83
N LYS A 444 29.90 -52.01 7.45
CA LYS A 444 28.79 -51.59 8.32
C LYS A 444 29.30 -50.71 9.47
N LEU A 445 30.32 -51.15 10.20
CA LEU A 445 30.96 -50.41 11.28
C LEU A 445 31.61 -49.10 10.81
N SER A 446 32.15 -49.04 9.59
CA SER A 446 32.66 -47.81 8.99
C SER A 446 31.55 -46.80 8.70
N VAL A 447 30.40 -47.25 8.17
CA VAL A 447 29.22 -46.41 7.95
C VAL A 447 28.63 -45.93 9.29
N VAL A 448 28.54 -46.80 10.30
CA VAL A 448 28.11 -46.44 11.66
C VAL A 448 29.05 -45.39 12.27
N ARG A 449 30.38 -45.60 12.25
CA ARG A 449 31.35 -44.61 12.77
C ARG A 449 31.28 -43.26 12.04
N ASN A 450 30.99 -43.27 10.74
CA ASN A 450 30.78 -42.02 9.98
C ASN A 450 29.43 -41.36 10.30
N LEU A 451 28.37 -42.12 10.56
CA LEU A 451 27.10 -41.61 11.07
C LEU A 451 27.25 -41.02 12.48
N GLU A 452 27.90 -41.73 13.42
CA GLU A 452 28.23 -41.21 14.76
C GLU A 452 29.05 -39.92 14.69
N LYS A 453 30.00 -39.84 13.76
CA LYS A 453 30.81 -38.64 13.51
C LYS A 453 29.99 -37.49 12.91
N GLN A 454 28.98 -37.78 12.09
CA GLN A 454 27.98 -36.80 11.66
C GLN A 454 27.04 -36.38 12.80
N TYR A 455 26.57 -37.30 13.64
CA TYR A 455 25.74 -36.96 14.81
C TYR A 455 26.52 -36.07 15.79
N LYS A 456 27.76 -36.42 16.13
CA LYS A 456 28.66 -35.58 16.96
C LYS A 456 29.07 -34.25 16.31
N GLN A 457 28.87 -34.08 15.00
CA GLN A 457 28.96 -32.77 14.35
C GLN A 457 27.63 -32.02 14.38
N ARG A 458 26.48 -32.69 14.23
CA ARG A 458 25.13 -32.09 14.36
C ARG A 458 24.84 -31.61 15.79
N GLU A 459 25.23 -32.39 16.81
CA GLU A 459 25.20 -31.98 18.23
C GLU A 459 25.93 -30.66 18.46
N LYS A 460 27.05 -30.43 17.75
CA LYS A 460 27.84 -29.20 17.82
C LYS A 460 27.35 -28.08 16.89
N PHE A 461 26.32 -28.33 16.08
CA PHE A 461 25.80 -27.39 15.08
C PHE A 461 24.33 -27.02 15.29
N SER A 462 23.98 -26.62 16.51
CA SER A 462 22.73 -25.90 16.76
C SER A 462 22.95 -24.50 17.32
N ARG A 463 22.38 -23.50 16.65
CA ARG A 463 22.13 -22.15 17.20
C ARG A 463 20.71 -21.98 17.78
N ARG A 464 19.98 -23.09 17.96
CA ARG A 464 18.78 -23.17 18.80
C ARG A 464 19.08 -24.10 19.98
N ARG A 465 19.01 -23.58 21.20
CA ARG A 465 19.20 -24.40 22.41
C ARG A 465 18.06 -25.43 22.48
N ALA A 466 18.38 -26.67 22.83
CA ALA A 466 17.37 -27.65 23.18
C ALA A 466 16.68 -27.23 24.49
N LEU A 467 15.46 -27.70 24.68
CA LEU A 467 14.86 -27.77 26.00
C LEU A 467 15.60 -28.85 26.80
N ASP A 468 15.75 -28.63 28.10
CA ASP A 468 16.37 -29.58 29.02
C ASP A 468 15.26 -30.08 29.96
N ASP A 469 14.66 -31.21 29.62
CA ASP A 469 13.47 -31.73 30.30
C ASP A 469 13.76 -32.20 31.74
N ASP A 470 15.03 -32.44 32.08
CA ASP A 470 15.49 -32.76 33.44
C ASP A 470 15.81 -31.50 34.28
N ALA A 471 15.74 -30.29 33.70
CA ALA A 471 15.99 -29.03 34.38
C ALA A 471 14.85 -28.65 35.35
N LYS A 472 14.90 -29.21 36.57
CA LYS A 472 13.91 -29.04 37.67
C LYS A 472 13.61 -27.60 38.14
N ASP A 473 14.16 -26.56 37.51
CA ASP A 473 13.85 -25.17 37.83
C ASP A 473 13.89 -24.27 36.58
N VAL A 474 12.72 -24.07 35.96
CA VAL A 474 12.54 -23.22 34.76
C VAL A 474 12.61 -21.72 35.10
N SER A 475 12.65 -21.34 36.39
CA SER A 475 12.68 -19.92 36.81
C SER A 475 13.85 -19.16 36.19
N TYR A 476 15.03 -19.77 36.06
CA TYR A 476 16.22 -19.17 35.46
C TYR A 476 15.99 -18.73 34.00
N ILE A 477 15.25 -19.53 33.21
CA ILE A 477 14.95 -19.22 31.81
C ILE A 477 13.97 -18.05 31.74
N ASN A 478 12.91 -18.09 32.55
CA ASN A 478 11.93 -17.00 32.64
C ASN A 478 12.56 -15.70 33.16
N GLN A 479 13.48 -15.78 34.11
CA GLN A 479 14.19 -14.63 34.68
C GLN A 479 15.18 -14.03 33.66
N ARG A 480 15.91 -14.85 32.87
CA ARG A 480 16.73 -14.36 31.74
C ARG A 480 15.88 -13.71 30.65
N ASN A 481 14.74 -14.30 30.30
CA ASN A 481 13.83 -13.73 29.31
C ASN A 481 13.20 -12.42 29.81
N ARG A 482 12.85 -12.32 31.10
CA ARG A 482 12.38 -11.08 31.75
C ARG A 482 13.45 -9.99 31.69
N VAL A 483 14.70 -10.29 32.03
CA VAL A 483 15.82 -9.33 31.97
C VAL A 483 16.15 -8.94 30.53
N PHE A 484 16.07 -9.87 29.57
CA PHE A 484 16.26 -9.55 28.15
C PHE A 484 15.16 -8.62 27.61
N ASN A 485 13.89 -8.92 27.92
CA ASN A 485 12.76 -8.07 27.54
C ASN A 485 12.83 -6.70 28.22
N GLN A 486 13.26 -6.63 29.49
CA GLN A 486 13.53 -5.35 30.17
C GLN A 486 14.69 -4.57 29.53
N LYS A 487 15.74 -5.25 29.04
CA LYS A 487 16.84 -4.60 28.28
C LYS A 487 16.37 -4.10 26.90
N LEU A 488 15.47 -4.81 26.22
CA LEU A 488 14.82 -4.34 24.98
C LEU A 488 13.88 -3.15 25.23
N ASP A 489 13.04 -3.22 26.27
CA ASP A 489 12.07 -2.16 26.61
C ASP A 489 12.80 -0.88 27.03
N ARG A 490 13.90 -0.98 27.79
CA ARG A 490 14.79 0.17 28.08
C ARG A 490 15.42 0.80 26.84
N ALA A 491 15.59 0.06 25.74
CA ALA A 491 16.25 0.53 24.52
C ALA A 491 15.30 1.03 23.42
N PHE A 492 14.11 0.43 23.27
CA PHE A 492 13.29 0.61 22.06
C PHE A 492 11.81 0.98 22.28
N LYS A 493 11.31 1.01 23.53
CA LYS A 493 9.87 1.14 23.86
C LYS A 493 9.09 2.20 23.06
N SER A 494 9.65 3.40 22.88
CA SER A 494 9.02 4.49 22.12
C SER A 494 8.86 4.17 20.62
N HIS A 495 9.80 3.45 20.03
CA HIS A 495 9.79 3.06 18.62
C HIS A 495 8.95 1.81 18.40
N THR A 496 9.06 0.82 19.28
CA THR A 496 8.23 -0.39 19.25
C THR A 496 6.74 -0.05 19.39
N ALA A 497 6.37 0.94 20.22
CA ALA A 497 5.00 1.38 20.38
C ALA A 497 4.40 1.96 19.08
N GLU A 498 5.10 2.89 18.39
CA GLU A 498 4.58 3.46 17.13
C GLU A 498 4.58 2.44 15.99
N ILE A 499 5.59 1.55 15.92
CA ILE A 499 5.61 0.47 14.92
C ILE A 499 4.46 -0.51 15.15
N LYS A 500 4.28 -1.00 16.39
CA LYS A 500 3.16 -1.86 16.76
C LYS A 500 1.82 -1.21 16.42
N GLN A 501 1.61 0.03 16.86
CA GLN A 501 0.36 0.77 16.61
C GLN A 501 0.13 1.09 15.11
N ASN A 502 1.17 1.15 14.28
CA ASN A 502 1.03 1.32 12.83
C ASN A 502 0.84 -0.01 12.07
N LEU A 503 1.23 -1.15 12.65
CA LEU A 503 0.94 -2.49 12.14
C LEU A 503 -0.47 -2.98 12.55
N GLU A 504 -0.95 -2.56 13.72
CA GLU A 504 -2.31 -2.84 14.22
C GLU A 504 -3.39 -1.93 13.62
N ARG A 505 -3.00 -0.78 13.03
CA ARG A 505 -3.94 0.14 12.38
C ARG A 505 -4.21 -0.25 10.92
N VAL A 506 -5.48 -0.48 10.62
CA VAL A 506 -5.98 -0.58 9.23
C VAL A 506 -5.75 0.76 8.50
N GLY A 507 -5.28 0.68 7.25
CA GLY A 507 -5.02 1.84 6.39
C GLY A 507 -6.09 2.00 5.31
N TYR A 508 -6.98 2.98 5.48
CA TYR A 508 -8.08 3.28 4.58
C TYR A 508 -7.73 4.27 3.44
N THR A 509 -8.36 4.08 2.30
CA THR A 509 -8.44 4.99 1.14
C THR A 509 -9.79 5.73 1.11
N TYR A 510 -10.10 6.46 0.04
CA TYR A 510 -11.40 7.14 -0.11
C TYR A 510 -12.55 6.18 -0.45
N ASP A 511 -12.30 5.02 -1.07
CA ASP A 511 -13.37 4.07 -1.41
C ASP A 511 -13.91 3.31 -0.19
N ASP A 512 -13.03 3.06 0.80
CA ASP A 512 -13.33 2.27 2.00
C ASP A 512 -14.17 3.03 3.04
N LEU A 513 -14.43 4.32 2.82
CA LEU A 513 -15.16 5.21 3.74
C LEU A 513 -16.40 5.80 3.06
N ILE A 514 -17.47 6.00 3.82
CA ILE A 514 -18.60 6.88 3.46
C ILE A 514 -18.89 7.87 4.58
N LEU A 515 -19.46 9.02 4.22
CA LEU A 515 -19.96 10.03 5.16
C LEU A 515 -21.45 9.75 5.39
N LEU A 516 -21.88 9.73 6.65
CA LEU A 516 -23.30 9.62 6.96
C LEU A 516 -24.00 10.99 6.82
N PRO A 517 -25.29 11.03 6.45
CA PRO A 517 -26.04 12.27 6.38
C PRO A 517 -26.28 12.87 7.77
N GLY A 518 -26.51 14.18 7.82
CA GLY A 518 -26.79 14.95 9.03
C GLY A 518 -28.06 15.79 8.91
N PHE A 519 -28.16 16.85 9.70
CA PHE A 519 -29.31 17.75 9.70
C PHE A 519 -29.14 18.90 8.69
N ILE A 520 -30.07 19.02 7.74
CA ILE A 520 -30.05 20.07 6.72
C ILE A 520 -30.72 21.34 7.26
N SER A 521 -29.92 22.34 7.65
CA SER A 521 -30.40 23.61 8.20
C SER A 521 -30.60 24.74 7.17
N GLY A 522 -30.23 24.54 5.90
CA GLY A 522 -30.25 25.61 4.89
C GLY A 522 -30.07 25.15 3.43
N PRO A 523 -30.19 26.09 2.46
CA PRO A 523 -30.11 25.83 1.02
C PRO A 523 -28.67 25.75 0.48
N ILE A 524 -28.51 25.11 -0.69
CA ILE A 524 -27.22 24.85 -1.35
C ILE A 524 -26.48 26.15 -1.74
N SER A 525 -27.20 27.26 -1.92
CA SER A 525 -26.63 28.58 -2.18
C SER A 525 -25.61 29.00 -1.13
N ASP A 526 -25.91 28.67 0.13
CA ASP A 526 -25.25 29.22 1.31
C ASP A 526 -23.96 28.43 1.66
N VAL A 527 -23.77 27.26 1.02
CA VAL A 527 -22.57 26.44 1.19
C VAL A 527 -21.35 27.15 0.58
N ASN A 528 -20.41 27.57 1.42
CA ASN A 528 -19.18 28.26 1.04
C ASN A 528 -17.99 27.30 1.00
N LEU A 529 -17.41 27.11 -0.20
CA LEU A 529 -16.25 26.24 -0.40
C LEU A 529 -14.89 26.95 -0.22
N ALA A 530 -14.87 28.26 0.07
CA ALA A 530 -13.65 29.06 0.06
C ALA A 530 -12.68 28.66 1.19
N SER A 531 -11.49 28.19 0.81
CA SER A 531 -10.53 27.51 1.67
C SER A 531 -9.12 28.12 1.61
N ASN A 532 -8.30 27.84 2.63
CA ASN A 532 -6.91 28.27 2.64
C ASN A 532 -6.04 27.28 1.87
N LEU A 533 -5.26 27.78 0.92
CA LEU A 533 -4.20 27.05 0.21
C LEU A 533 -2.89 27.05 1.02
N THR A 534 -2.59 28.20 1.61
CA THR A 534 -1.44 28.44 2.51
C THR A 534 -1.88 29.34 3.67
N ARG A 535 -0.99 29.59 4.63
CA ARG A 535 -1.24 30.51 5.77
C ARG A 535 -1.77 31.89 5.36
N LYS A 536 -1.35 32.44 4.21
CA LYS A 536 -1.85 33.72 3.67
C LYS A 536 -2.82 33.59 2.49
N ILE A 537 -2.66 32.59 1.62
CA ILE A 537 -3.42 32.51 0.36
C ILE A 537 -4.71 31.73 0.58
N ARG A 538 -5.85 32.42 0.37
CA ARG A 538 -7.19 31.83 0.29
C ARG A 538 -7.63 31.71 -1.16
N ILE A 539 -8.32 30.62 -1.50
CA ILE A 539 -8.95 30.38 -2.81
C ILE A 539 -10.46 30.13 -2.61
N ASN A 540 -11.29 30.49 -3.60
CA ASN A 540 -12.75 30.41 -3.47
C ASN A 540 -13.31 29.00 -3.72
N THR A 541 -12.54 28.18 -4.41
CA THR A 541 -12.84 26.80 -4.80
C THR A 541 -11.65 25.94 -4.38
N PRO A 542 -11.83 24.84 -3.60
CA PRO A 542 -10.74 24.14 -2.91
C PRO A 542 -9.95 23.20 -3.85
N ILE A 543 -9.68 23.61 -5.08
CA ILE A 543 -9.14 22.79 -6.17
C ILE A 543 -7.83 23.37 -6.70
N VAL A 544 -6.82 22.51 -6.75
CA VAL A 544 -5.47 22.80 -7.25
C VAL A 544 -5.17 21.89 -8.44
N SER A 545 -4.65 22.40 -9.56
CA SER A 545 -4.17 21.51 -10.63
C SER A 545 -2.77 20.99 -10.32
N SER A 546 -2.54 19.69 -10.54
CA SER A 546 -1.27 19.04 -10.20
C SER A 546 -0.13 19.46 -11.16
N PRO A 547 1.10 19.68 -10.68
CA PRO A 547 2.23 20.11 -11.51
C PRO A 547 2.81 18.95 -12.34
N MET A 548 2.09 18.57 -13.40
CA MET A 548 2.50 17.55 -14.37
C MET A 548 2.42 18.06 -15.80
N ASP A 549 3.33 17.59 -16.66
CA ASP A 549 3.44 17.97 -18.08
C ASP A 549 2.35 17.42 -19.01
N THR A 550 1.34 16.78 -18.42
CA THR A 550 0.08 16.37 -19.07
C THR A 550 -1.16 16.94 -18.37
N VAL A 551 -0.97 17.91 -17.47
CA VAL A 551 -2.07 18.58 -16.73
C VAL A 551 -1.94 20.11 -16.70
N THR A 552 -0.80 20.70 -16.28
CA THR A 552 -0.75 22.14 -15.96
C THR A 552 0.34 22.93 -16.70
N GLU A 553 -0.09 23.63 -17.74
CA GLU A 553 0.56 24.82 -18.33
C GLU A 553 -0.34 26.06 -18.10
N SER A 554 0.05 27.23 -18.62
CA SER A 554 -0.69 28.50 -18.44
C SER A 554 -2.18 28.44 -18.75
N LYS A 555 -2.62 27.69 -19.78
CA LYS A 555 -4.05 27.50 -20.13
C LYS A 555 -4.87 26.92 -18.97
N MET A 556 -4.40 25.80 -18.41
CA MET A 556 -5.03 25.16 -17.24
C MET A 556 -5.01 26.10 -16.03
N ALA A 557 -3.88 26.77 -15.79
CA ALA A 557 -3.74 27.67 -14.64
C ALA A 557 -4.67 28.89 -14.72
N ILE A 558 -4.82 29.50 -15.90
CA ILE A 558 -5.77 30.60 -16.15
C ILE A 558 -7.20 30.15 -15.89
N GLU A 559 -7.66 29.10 -16.57
CA GLU A 559 -9.07 28.70 -16.53
C GLU A 559 -9.46 28.13 -15.15
N LEU A 560 -8.55 27.44 -14.46
CA LEU A 560 -8.82 27.00 -13.07
C LEU A 560 -8.81 28.16 -12.07
N ALA A 561 -7.93 29.16 -12.23
CA ALA A 561 -7.94 30.36 -11.38
C ALA A 561 -9.22 31.21 -11.62
N LEU A 562 -9.74 31.29 -12.85
CA LEU A 562 -11.04 31.90 -13.13
C LEU A 562 -12.20 31.17 -12.44
N GLN A 563 -12.12 29.84 -12.30
CA GLN A 563 -13.07 29.03 -11.54
C GLN A 563 -12.85 29.07 -10.01
N GLY A 564 -11.96 29.95 -9.53
CA GLY A 564 -11.68 30.14 -8.10
C GLY A 564 -10.76 29.11 -7.47
N GLY A 565 -10.16 28.21 -8.26
CA GLY A 565 -9.08 27.32 -7.83
C GLY A 565 -7.70 27.97 -8.01
N ILE A 566 -6.66 27.16 -8.21
CA ILE A 566 -5.33 27.65 -8.61
C ILE A 566 -4.57 26.58 -9.41
N GLY A 567 -3.82 26.99 -10.43
CA GLY A 567 -2.94 26.07 -11.16
C GLY A 567 -1.48 26.12 -10.69
N VAL A 568 -0.83 24.96 -10.59
CA VAL A 568 0.61 24.84 -10.32
C VAL A 568 1.37 24.41 -11.58
N ILE A 569 2.12 25.34 -12.18
CA ILE A 569 2.94 25.09 -13.38
C ILE A 569 4.07 24.09 -13.04
N HIS A 570 4.35 23.14 -13.95
CA HIS A 570 5.29 22.05 -13.70
C HIS A 570 6.77 22.40 -13.89
N ASN A 571 7.67 21.75 -13.13
CA ASN A 571 9.11 21.99 -13.20
C ASN A 571 9.81 21.35 -14.44
N ASN A 572 9.07 20.72 -15.36
CA ASN A 572 9.63 20.09 -16.58
C ASN A 572 9.79 21.09 -17.76
N LEU A 573 10.27 22.30 -17.45
CA LEU A 573 10.45 23.43 -18.36
C LEU A 573 11.82 24.10 -18.09
N THR A 574 12.39 24.77 -19.10
CA THR A 574 13.54 25.67 -18.87
C THR A 574 13.16 26.82 -17.92
N LEU A 575 14.14 27.60 -17.46
CA LEU A 575 13.86 28.76 -16.61
C LEU A 575 13.02 29.81 -17.36
N GLU A 576 13.36 30.04 -18.62
CA GLU A 576 12.73 30.99 -19.55
C GLU A 576 11.31 30.54 -19.91
N GLU A 577 11.14 29.26 -20.24
CA GLU A 577 9.82 28.65 -20.45
C GLU A 577 8.94 28.78 -19.19
N SER A 578 9.48 28.45 -18.00
CA SER A 578 8.75 28.55 -16.73
C SER A 578 8.29 29.98 -16.45
N VAL A 579 9.17 30.96 -16.66
CA VAL A 579 8.92 32.39 -16.45
C VAL A 579 7.91 32.95 -17.45
N GLU A 580 7.95 32.53 -18.71
CA GLU A 580 6.97 32.99 -19.70
C GLU A 580 5.59 32.32 -19.51
N GLU A 581 5.52 31.07 -19.05
CA GLU A 581 4.25 30.46 -18.62
C GLU A 581 3.62 31.21 -17.43
N VAL A 582 4.40 31.60 -16.41
CA VAL A 582 3.93 32.46 -15.32
C VAL A 582 3.39 33.79 -15.87
N ARG A 583 4.16 34.49 -16.72
CA ARG A 583 3.73 35.76 -17.32
C ARG A 583 2.45 35.63 -18.14
N LYS A 584 2.22 34.52 -18.86
CA LYS A 584 0.95 34.27 -19.57
C LYS A 584 -0.23 34.25 -18.60
N VAL A 585 -0.07 33.67 -17.41
CA VAL A 585 -1.12 33.67 -16.37
C VAL A 585 -1.29 35.06 -15.76
N LYS A 586 -0.20 35.75 -15.38
CA LYS A 586 -0.30 37.08 -14.74
C LYS A 586 -0.83 38.17 -15.68
N ARG A 587 -0.49 38.11 -16.98
CA ARG A 587 -1.07 38.97 -18.04
C ARG A 587 -2.54 38.66 -18.35
N PHE A 588 -3.12 37.58 -17.82
CA PHE A 588 -4.55 37.32 -17.95
C PHE A 588 -5.32 38.11 -16.89
N GLU A 589 -5.50 39.40 -17.16
CA GLU A 589 -5.90 40.38 -16.15
C GLU A 589 -7.43 40.57 -16.03
N ASN A 590 -7.87 41.04 -14.86
CA ASN A 590 -9.27 41.20 -14.46
C ASN A 590 -9.58 42.58 -13.86
N GLY A 591 -9.01 43.67 -14.42
CA GLY A 591 -9.25 45.02 -13.92
C GLY A 591 -8.52 46.11 -14.69
N PHE A 592 -7.59 46.80 -14.01
CA PHE A 592 -6.64 47.72 -14.62
C PHE A 592 -5.45 46.92 -15.17
N ILE A 593 -5.25 46.96 -16.48
CA ILE A 593 -4.06 46.44 -17.15
C ILE A 593 -2.93 47.42 -16.85
N VAL A 594 -2.00 47.01 -15.98
CA VAL A 594 -0.96 47.91 -15.48
C VAL A 594 0.09 48.18 -16.53
N ASP A 595 0.58 47.16 -17.25
CA ASP A 595 1.63 47.30 -18.26
C ASP A 595 1.14 46.90 -19.67
N PRO A 596 0.34 47.76 -20.33
CA PRO A 596 -0.14 47.46 -21.67
C PRO A 596 0.97 47.57 -22.72
N TYR A 597 0.91 46.69 -23.71
CA TYR A 597 1.68 46.86 -24.96
C TYR A 597 1.38 48.25 -25.54
N THR A 598 2.45 49.00 -25.78
CA THR A 598 2.43 50.36 -26.32
C THR A 598 3.28 50.41 -27.58
N LEU A 599 2.93 51.26 -28.53
CA LEU A 599 3.71 51.53 -29.74
C LEU A 599 4.00 53.03 -29.84
N THR A 600 4.96 53.41 -30.67
CA THR A 600 5.20 54.82 -31.04
C THR A 600 4.43 55.18 -32.31
N PRO A 601 4.20 56.48 -32.61
CA PRO A 601 3.57 56.91 -33.86
C PRO A 601 4.33 56.47 -35.14
N GLN A 602 5.63 56.17 -35.03
CA GLN A 602 6.50 55.78 -36.14
C GLN A 602 6.52 54.27 -36.42
N HIS A 603 5.94 53.43 -35.55
CA HIS A 603 5.74 52.01 -35.85
C HIS A 603 4.71 51.83 -36.98
N THR A 604 4.73 50.67 -37.62
CA THR A 604 3.91 50.32 -38.77
C THR A 604 2.62 49.60 -38.40
N VAL A 605 1.70 49.47 -39.36
CA VAL A 605 0.55 48.56 -39.24
C VAL A 605 1.00 47.09 -39.14
N GLU A 606 2.14 46.71 -39.73
CA GLU A 606 2.72 45.35 -39.57
C GLU A 606 3.14 45.04 -38.12
N ASP A 607 3.73 46.01 -37.40
CA ASP A 607 4.08 45.87 -35.98
C ASP A 607 2.81 45.64 -35.13
N TRP A 608 1.75 46.40 -35.40
CA TRP A 608 0.45 46.21 -34.76
C TRP A 608 -0.15 44.83 -35.08
N MET A 609 -0.06 44.37 -36.33
CA MET A 609 -0.53 43.02 -36.71
C MET A 609 0.28 41.92 -36.02
N THR A 610 1.60 42.11 -35.85
CA THR A 610 2.45 41.16 -35.13
C THR A 610 2.07 41.06 -33.65
N ILE A 611 1.74 42.19 -33.00
CA ILE A 611 1.23 42.16 -31.61
C ILE A 611 -0.16 41.51 -31.55
N ARG A 612 -1.06 41.80 -32.51
CA ARG A 612 -2.38 41.16 -32.62
C ARG A 612 -2.26 39.64 -32.74
N ASP A 613 -1.40 39.15 -33.63
CA ASP A 613 -1.34 37.73 -33.96
C ASP A 613 -0.52 36.93 -32.94
N LYS A 614 0.46 37.55 -32.28
CA LYS A 614 1.28 36.92 -31.23
C LYS A 614 0.61 36.90 -29.85
N TYR A 615 -0.17 37.94 -29.50
CA TYR A 615 -0.72 38.11 -28.15
C TYR A 615 -2.24 38.32 -28.10
N GLY A 616 -2.93 38.42 -29.23
CA GLY A 616 -4.39 38.56 -29.31
C GLY A 616 -4.95 39.97 -29.11
N TYR A 617 -4.11 40.97 -28.81
CA TYR A 617 -4.56 42.32 -28.52
C TYR A 617 -5.08 43.06 -29.75
N ARG A 618 -6.22 43.74 -29.61
CA ARG A 618 -6.92 44.46 -30.70
C ARG A 618 -7.09 45.96 -30.44
N SER A 619 -6.46 46.48 -29.39
CA SER A 619 -6.48 47.90 -29.02
C SER A 619 -5.17 48.20 -28.31
N ILE A 620 -4.35 49.06 -28.91
CA ILE A 620 -2.98 49.35 -28.48
C ILE A 620 -2.84 50.87 -28.28
N PRO A 621 -2.62 51.36 -27.06
CA PRO A 621 -2.35 52.78 -26.82
C PRO A 621 -1.01 53.20 -27.43
N ILE A 622 -0.98 54.40 -28.01
CA ILE A 622 0.20 54.97 -28.67
C ILE A 622 0.82 56.02 -27.77
N THR A 623 2.11 55.90 -27.48
CA THR A 623 2.84 56.79 -26.56
C THR A 623 4.12 57.30 -27.21
N THR A 624 4.57 58.49 -26.82
CA THR A 624 5.70 59.19 -27.47
C THR A 624 6.95 58.31 -27.59
N ASN A 625 7.28 57.53 -26.54
CA ASN A 625 8.46 56.65 -26.49
C ASN A 625 8.13 55.14 -26.57
N GLY A 626 6.88 54.76 -26.85
CA GLY A 626 6.48 53.34 -26.94
C GLY A 626 6.61 52.59 -25.62
N ARG A 627 6.36 53.27 -24.50
CA ARG A 627 6.48 52.74 -23.13
C ARG A 627 5.43 53.38 -22.23
N ARG A 628 4.97 52.62 -21.22
CA ARG A 628 4.19 53.14 -20.10
C ARG A 628 4.91 54.29 -19.38
N GLY A 629 4.16 55.24 -18.82
CA GLY A 629 4.70 56.44 -18.20
C GLY A 629 5.21 57.49 -19.18
N SER A 630 5.11 57.27 -20.50
CA SER A 630 5.20 58.34 -21.49
C SER A 630 3.83 58.92 -21.81
N LYS A 631 3.79 60.15 -22.32
CA LYS A 631 2.58 60.83 -22.79
C LYS A 631 1.81 59.98 -23.82
N LEU A 632 0.48 59.95 -23.66
CA LEU A 632 -0.44 59.28 -24.59
C LEU A 632 -0.70 60.20 -25.80
N GLU A 633 -0.39 59.71 -27.00
CA GLU A 633 -0.58 60.45 -28.27
C GLU A 633 -1.77 59.92 -29.09
N GLY A 634 -2.36 58.78 -28.69
CA GLY A 634 -3.52 58.20 -29.36
C GLY A 634 -3.79 56.74 -29.00
N ILE A 635 -4.64 56.08 -29.79
CA ILE A 635 -4.90 54.64 -29.73
C ILE A 635 -5.17 54.06 -31.12
N VAL A 636 -4.69 52.84 -31.38
CA VAL A 636 -5.04 52.05 -32.59
C VAL A 636 -5.87 50.84 -32.19
N THR A 637 -7.06 50.70 -32.77
CA THR A 637 -7.96 49.57 -32.61
C THR A 637 -8.08 48.76 -33.88
N SER A 638 -8.62 47.54 -33.80
CA SER A 638 -8.85 46.70 -34.98
C SER A 638 -9.86 47.28 -35.98
N GLY A 639 -10.60 48.34 -35.64
CA GLY A 639 -11.45 49.06 -36.60
C GLY A 639 -10.67 50.02 -37.49
N ASP A 640 -9.58 50.58 -36.98
CA ASP A 640 -8.82 51.65 -37.66
C ASP A 640 -7.89 51.07 -38.74
N VAL A 641 -7.42 49.83 -38.54
CA VAL A 641 -6.51 49.12 -39.45
C VAL A 641 -7.19 48.07 -40.36
N CYS A 642 -8.51 47.85 -40.26
CA CYS A 642 -9.17 46.75 -40.98
C CYS A 642 -9.31 46.94 -42.50
N PHE A 643 -9.21 48.17 -43.00
CA PHE A 643 -9.27 48.51 -44.43
C PHE A 643 -7.95 49.05 -44.98
N VAL A 644 -6.85 48.99 -44.21
CA VAL A 644 -5.54 49.48 -44.64
C VAL A 644 -4.86 48.42 -45.51
N SER A 645 -4.70 48.71 -46.80
CA SER A 645 -4.14 47.78 -47.79
C SER A 645 -2.62 47.61 -47.68
N ASP A 646 -1.90 48.68 -47.30
CA ASP A 646 -0.45 48.68 -47.13
C ASP A 646 -0.09 48.50 -45.66
N LYS A 647 0.74 47.49 -45.35
CA LYS A 647 1.16 47.22 -43.98
C LYS A 647 2.29 48.13 -43.49
N SER A 648 3.00 48.80 -44.41
CA SER A 648 4.10 49.71 -44.11
C SER A 648 3.63 51.11 -43.70
N THR A 649 2.34 51.43 -43.89
CA THR A 649 1.69 52.64 -43.38
C THR A 649 1.97 52.84 -41.88
N LYS A 650 2.28 54.08 -41.49
CA LYS A 650 2.62 54.41 -40.10
C LYS A 650 1.37 54.49 -39.23
N ILE A 651 1.55 54.15 -37.96
CA ILE A 651 0.52 54.27 -36.92
C ILE A 651 -0.01 55.69 -36.78
N GLU A 652 0.83 56.72 -36.95
CA GLU A 652 0.40 58.12 -36.91
C GLU A 652 -0.71 58.48 -37.93
N GLU A 653 -0.76 57.79 -39.06
CA GLU A 653 -1.70 58.03 -40.15
C GLU A 653 -3.07 57.37 -39.92
N VAL A 654 -3.14 56.38 -39.01
CA VAL A 654 -4.33 55.55 -38.75
C VAL A 654 -4.85 55.63 -37.31
N MET A 655 -4.09 56.17 -36.36
CA MET A 655 -4.49 56.20 -34.95
C MET A 655 -5.58 57.23 -34.63
N THR A 656 -6.48 56.88 -33.71
CA THR A 656 -7.36 57.86 -33.06
C THR A 656 -6.52 58.75 -32.14
N ARG A 657 -6.27 60.01 -32.53
CA ARG A 657 -5.44 60.96 -31.78
C ARG A 657 -6.05 61.43 -30.45
N GLU A 658 -7.38 61.53 -30.37
CA GLU A 658 -8.09 61.95 -29.15
C GLU A 658 -8.94 60.80 -28.57
N PRO A 659 -8.33 59.83 -27.86
CA PRO A 659 -9.07 58.83 -27.11
C PRO A 659 -9.72 59.45 -25.87
N ILE A 660 -10.92 58.97 -25.50
CA ILE A 660 -11.50 59.30 -24.19
C ILE A 660 -10.70 58.55 -23.12
N VAL A 661 -10.22 59.28 -22.12
CA VAL A 661 -9.35 58.77 -21.04
C VAL A 661 -10.00 58.91 -19.66
N GLY A 662 -9.62 58.03 -18.73
CA GLY A 662 -9.85 58.22 -17.30
C GLY A 662 -8.66 58.94 -16.65
N LYS A 663 -8.91 59.79 -15.65
CA LYS A 663 -7.85 60.43 -14.85
C LYS A 663 -7.53 59.60 -13.61
N HIS A 664 -6.26 59.40 -13.30
CA HIS A 664 -5.80 58.77 -12.07
C HIS A 664 -5.78 59.79 -10.91
N PRO A 665 -6.15 59.41 -9.66
CA PRO A 665 -6.66 58.10 -9.24
C PRO A 665 -8.12 57.86 -9.66
N LEU A 666 -8.42 56.61 -10.04
CA LEU A 666 -9.76 56.17 -10.46
C LEU A 666 -10.05 54.78 -9.89
N THR A 667 -11.26 54.54 -9.38
CA THR A 667 -11.67 53.19 -8.96
C THR A 667 -12.12 52.36 -10.15
N LEU A 668 -12.05 51.02 -10.02
CA LEU A 668 -12.55 50.12 -11.05
C LEU A 668 -14.08 50.24 -11.26
N GLN A 669 -14.83 50.77 -10.28
CA GLN A 669 -16.27 51.03 -10.43
C GLN A 669 -16.53 52.27 -11.30
N GLU A 670 -15.77 53.34 -11.13
CA GLU A 670 -15.87 54.55 -11.97
C GLU A 670 -15.39 54.26 -13.39
N ALA A 671 -14.28 53.54 -13.55
CA ALA A 671 -13.81 53.07 -14.85
C ALA A 671 -14.88 52.21 -15.58
N LYS A 672 -15.62 51.37 -14.84
CA LYS A 672 -16.78 50.62 -15.37
C LYS A 672 -17.93 51.52 -15.83
N LYS A 673 -18.23 52.62 -15.12
CA LYS A 673 -19.26 53.61 -15.54
C LYS A 673 -18.83 54.32 -16.83
N ILE A 674 -17.64 54.93 -16.84
CA ILE A 674 -17.10 55.66 -18.00
C ILE A 674 -17.06 54.75 -19.23
N LEU A 675 -16.55 53.52 -19.11
CA LEU A 675 -16.48 52.56 -20.22
C LEU A 675 -17.87 52.12 -20.72
N PHE A 676 -18.89 52.10 -19.86
CA PHE A 676 -20.28 51.80 -20.23
C PHE A 676 -20.93 52.95 -20.98
N GLU A 677 -20.66 54.20 -20.58
CA GLU A 677 -21.15 55.43 -21.22
C GLU A 677 -20.55 55.61 -22.62
N ILE A 678 -19.22 55.52 -22.76
CA ILE A 678 -18.53 55.69 -24.05
C ILE A 678 -18.71 54.49 -25.00
N LYS A 679 -19.12 53.32 -24.47
CA LYS A 679 -19.39 52.06 -25.19
C LYS A 679 -18.22 51.48 -26.01
N LYS A 680 -17.02 52.08 -25.94
CA LYS A 680 -15.78 51.63 -26.61
C LYS A 680 -15.28 50.28 -26.06
N GLY A 681 -14.23 49.73 -26.68
CA GLY A 681 -13.61 48.47 -26.27
C GLY A 681 -12.70 48.58 -25.04
N VAL A 682 -12.03 49.73 -24.87
CA VAL A 682 -11.04 50.00 -23.81
C VAL A 682 -11.09 51.47 -23.39
N LEU A 683 -10.54 51.77 -22.21
CA LEU A 683 -10.41 53.11 -21.60
C LEU A 683 -8.98 53.28 -21.06
N PRO A 684 -8.10 54.06 -21.71
CA PRO A 684 -6.78 54.39 -21.18
C PRO A 684 -6.90 55.27 -19.94
N ILE A 685 -5.99 55.10 -18.98
CA ILE A 685 -5.92 55.86 -17.73
C ILE A 685 -4.63 56.68 -17.72
N VAL A 686 -4.75 58.00 -17.54
CA VAL A 686 -3.61 58.93 -17.52
C VAL A 686 -3.52 59.66 -16.17
N ASN A 687 -2.32 60.13 -15.82
CA ASN A 687 -2.13 61.09 -14.74
C ASN A 687 -2.38 62.53 -15.24
N ASP A 688 -2.22 63.54 -14.37
CA ASP A 688 -2.41 64.95 -14.72
C ASP A 688 -1.39 65.47 -15.77
N ASN A 689 -0.25 64.80 -15.94
CA ASN A 689 0.72 65.10 -17.00
C ASN A 689 0.31 64.55 -18.38
N GLY A 690 -0.75 63.73 -18.46
CA GLY A 690 -1.16 63.03 -19.69
C GLY A 690 -0.35 61.76 -19.98
N GLU A 691 0.42 61.26 -19.01
CA GLU A 691 1.24 60.04 -19.13
C GLU A 691 0.39 58.79 -18.90
N LEU A 692 0.58 57.75 -19.71
CA LEU A 692 -0.20 56.51 -19.61
C LEU A 692 0.18 55.72 -18.34
N VAL A 693 -0.78 55.57 -17.43
CA VAL A 693 -0.63 54.84 -16.15
C VAL A 693 -1.09 53.38 -16.26
N SER A 694 -2.25 53.15 -16.90
CA SER A 694 -2.86 51.82 -17.09
C SER A 694 -3.97 51.88 -18.16
N ILE A 695 -4.64 50.77 -18.45
CA ILE A 695 -5.82 50.72 -19.34
C ILE A 695 -6.88 49.75 -18.81
N VAL A 696 -8.17 50.03 -19.01
CA VAL A 696 -9.28 49.15 -18.59
C VAL A 696 -10.01 48.61 -19.81
N SER A 697 -10.21 47.30 -19.88
CA SER A 697 -10.85 46.64 -21.04
C SER A 697 -12.26 46.13 -20.77
N ARG A 698 -13.12 46.27 -21.78
CA ARG A 698 -14.49 45.75 -21.80
C ARG A 698 -14.52 44.22 -21.92
N SER A 699 -13.44 43.58 -22.37
CA SER A 699 -13.30 42.11 -22.30
C SER A 699 -13.25 41.63 -20.86
N ASP A 700 -12.53 42.34 -20.01
CA ASP A 700 -12.13 41.81 -18.70
C ASP A 700 -13.17 42.14 -17.64
N ILE A 701 -13.91 43.24 -17.82
CA ILE A 701 -15.19 43.48 -17.14
C ILE A 701 -16.23 42.40 -17.49
N LYS A 702 -16.24 41.86 -18.73
CA LYS A 702 -17.09 40.71 -19.09
C LYS A 702 -16.58 39.40 -18.46
N LYS A 703 -15.26 39.15 -18.42
CA LYS A 703 -14.65 37.99 -17.74
C LYS A 703 -15.04 37.98 -16.25
N ASN A 704 -14.78 39.08 -15.55
CA ASN A 704 -15.09 39.28 -14.13
C ASN A 704 -16.59 39.04 -13.83
N ARG A 705 -17.51 39.50 -14.71
CA ARG A 705 -18.95 39.19 -14.59
C ARG A 705 -19.29 37.70 -14.83
N LYS A 706 -18.55 36.99 -15.70
CA LYS A 706 -18.74 35.54 -15.93
C LYS A 706 -18.13 34.70 -14.79
N PHE A 707 -17.05 35.19 -14.18
CA PHE A 707 -16.21 34.49 -13.23
C PHE A 707 -16.07 35.29 -11.91
N PRO A 708 -17.17 35.47 -11.15
CA PRO A 708 -17.16 36.30 -9.94
C PRO A 708 -16.30 35.71 -8.82
N ASN A 709 -16.10 34.39 -8.82
CA ASN A 709 -15.33 33.67 -7.80
C ASN A 709 -13.83 33.54 -8.16
N ALA A 710 -13.33 34.26 -9.16
CA ALA A 710 -11.95 34.12 -9.63
C ALA A 710 -10.92 34.34 -8.49
N SER A 711 -9.88 33.51 -8.48
CA SER A 711 -8.74 33.58 -7.57
C SER A 711 -7.80 34.69 -8.00
N LEU A 712 -7.87 35.84 -7.31
CA LEU A 712 -7.09 37.04 -7.61
C LEU A 712 -6.13 37.37 -6.46
N ASN A 713 -4.98 37.96 -6.79
CA ASN A 713 -4.10 38.62 -5.82
C ASN A 713 -4.52 40.08 -5.59
N GLU A 714 -3.81 40.76 -4.68
CA GLU A 714 -4.04 42.17 -4.31
C GLU A 714 -4.05 43.12 -5.53
N ASN A 715 -3.27 42.81 -6.57
CA ASN A 715 -3.18 43.57 -7.82
C ASN A 715 -4.29 43.21 -8.83
N SER A 716 -5.31 42.42 -8.45
CA SER A 716 -6.39 41.94 -9.34
C SER A 716 -5.91 41.09 -10.54
N GLN A 717 -4.74 40.44 -10.42
CA GLN A 717 -4.23 39.44 -11.37
C GLN A 717 -4.54 38.03 -10.86
N LEU A 718 -4.69 37.05 -11.77
CA LEU A 718 -4.94 35.65 -11.37
C LEU A 718 -3.81 35.08 -10.52
N LEU A 719 -4.15 34.29 -9.50
CA LEU A 719 -3.19 33.55 -8.68
C LEU A 719 -2.54 32.41 -9.49
N VAL A 720 -1.23 32.23 -9.37
CA VAL A 720 -0.47 31.14 -10.00
C VAL A 720 0.54 30.52 -9.05
N GLY A 721 0.60 29.19 -9.06
CA GLY A 721 1.65 28.42 -8.39
C GLY A 721 2.70 27.90 -9.36
N VAL A 722 3.92 27.66 -8.89
CA VAL A 722 4.98 27.03 -9.69
C VAL A 722 5.71 25.95 -8.89
N ALA A 723 5.97 24.81 -9.52
CA ALA A 723 6.75 23.72 -8.96
C ALA A 723 8.27 23.96 -9.11
N ILE A 724 9.03 23.74 -8.04
CA ILE A 724 10.49 23.83 -8.01
C ILE A 724 11.13 22.57 -7.39
N SER A 725 12.41 22.35 -7.72
CA SER A 725 13.26 21.25 -7.24
C SER A 725 14.03 21.61 -5.96
N THR A 726 14.62 20.62 -5.29
CA THR A 726 15.41 20.76 -4.06
C THR A 726 16.93 20.79 -4.33
N GLN A 727 17.40 21.55 -5.32
CA GLN A 727 18.78 21.47 -5.80
C GLN A 727 19.52 22.81 -5.80
N SER A 728 20.84 22.78 -5.86
CA SER A 728 21.68 23.94 -6.20
C SER A 728 21.16 24.64 -7.46
N GLY A 729 21.07 25.98 -7.39
CA GLY A 729 20.42 26.82 -8.41
C GLY A 729 18.89 26.97 -8.26
N SER A 730 18.22 26.19 -7.41
CA SER A 730 16.75 26.32 -7.24
C SER A 730 16.32 27.63 -6.55
N LEU A 731 17.21 28.26 -5.77
CA LEU A 731 17.01 29.60 -5.22
C LEU A 731 16.97 30.68 -6.32
N GLU A 732 17.86 30.59 -7.31
CA GLU A 732 17.89 31.50 -8.47
C GLU A 732 16.65 31.30 -9.35
N LYS A 733 16.26 30.03 -9.61
CA LYS A 733 14.99 29.74 -10.29
C LYS A 733 13.80 30.31 -9.51
N ALA A 734 13.78 30.19 -8.19
CA ALA A 734 12.74 30.80 -7.36
C ALA A 734 12.72 32.33 -7.47
N ALA A 735 13.86 33.01 -7.33
CA ALA A 735 13.98 34.46 -7.48
C ALA A 735 13.38 34.95 -8.80
N ARG A 736 13.79 34.36 -9.92
CA ARG A 736 13.33 34.71 -11.28
C ARG A 736 11.85 34.39 -11.53
N LEU A 737 11.26 33.43 -10.81
CA LEU A 737 9.83 33.13 -10.85
C LEU A 737 9.00 34.09 -9.99
N LEU A 738 9.53 34.54 -8.85
CA LEU A 738 8.91 35.57 -8.02
C LEU A 738 8.93 36.93 -8.73
N GLU A 739 10.03 37.29 -9.39
CA GLU A 739 10.12 38.45 -10.30
C GLU A 739 9.16 38.36 -11.49
N ALA A 740 8.79 37.15 -11.92
CA ALA A 740 7.77 36.93 -12.95
C ALA A 740 6.33 37.06 -12.42
N GLY A 741 6.14 37.18 -11.10
CA GLY A 741 4.84 37.34 -10.44
C GLY A 741 4.20 36.04 -9.94
N ALA A 742 4.97 34.97 -9.71
CA ALA A 742 4.44 33.74 -9.10
C ALA A 742 4.03 33.97 -7.63
N ASP A 743 2.79 33.65 -7.27
CA ASP A 743 2.24 33.95 -5.94
C ASP A 743 2.56 32.85 -4.90
N VAL A 744 2.78 31.59 -5.34
CA VAL A 744 3.13 30.46 -4.45
C VAL A 744 4.14 29.50 -5.09
N LEU A 745 5.10 29.02 -4.29
CA LEU A 745 6.09 28.02 -4.70
C LEU A 745 5.77 26.65 -4.10
N VAL A 746 5.71 25.61 -4.93
CA VAL A 746 5.49 24.22 -4.51
C VAL A 746 6.80 23.45 -4.66
N ILE A 747 7.35 22.92 -3.58
CA ILE A 747 8.57 22.10 -3.68
C ILE A 747 8.17 20.66 -4.05
N ASP A 748 8.61 20.20 -5.22
CA ASP A 748 8.09 19.00 -5.87
C ASP A 748 9.01 17.79 -5.67
N SER A 749 8.86 17.10 -4.54
CA SER A 749 9.54 15.83 -4.23
C SER A 749 8.55 14.66 -4.15
N SER A 750 9.01 13.43 -4.41
CA SER A 750 8.25 12.21 -4.08
C SER A 750 8.24 11.92 -2.57
N GLN A 751 9.26 12.39 -1.85
CA GLN A 751 9.41 12.26 -0.40
C GLN A 751 10.06 13.56 0.13
N GLY A 752 9.23 14.49 0.64
CA GLY A 752 9.65 15.86 0.96
C GLY A 752 10.57 15.99 2.17
N ASN A 753 10.48 15.09 3.15
CA ASN A 753 11.29 15.16 4.36
C ASN A 753 12.75 14.77 4.07
N SER A 754 13.54 15.76 3.70
CA SER A 754 14.93 15.66 3.28
C SER A 754 15.67 16.93 3.70
N VAL A 755 16.98 16.83 3.98
CA VAL A 755 17.83 17.98 4.30
C VAL A 755 17.72 19.04 3.21
N TYR A 756 17.81 18.62 1.94
CA TYR A 756 17.69 19.50 0.77
C TYR A 756 16.40 20.32 0.70
N GLN A 757 15.25 19.74 1.10
CA GLN A 757 13.99 20.49 1.13
C GLN A 757 13.89 21.40 2.35
N ILE A 758 14.29 20.90 3.52
CA ILE A 758 14.27 21.66 4.78
C ILE A 758 15.13 22.92 4.66
N ASP A 759 16.34 22.81 4.13
CA ASP A 759 17.26 23.94 4.01
C ASP A 759 16.86 24.88 2.86
N LEU A 760 16.28 24.38 1.77
CA LEU A 760 15.69 25.24 0.74
C LEU A 760 14.49 26.06 1.28
N ILE A 761 13.62 25.48 2.11
CA ILE A 761 12.53 26.25 2.74
C ILE A 761 13.12 27.34 3.63
N LYS A 762 14.08 27.02 4.51
CA LYS A 762 14.75 28.02 5.37
C LYS A 762 15.36 29.15 4.55
N GLN A 763 16.13 28.82 3.50
CA GLN A 763 16.75 29.82 2.61
C GLN A 763 15.69 30.70 1.92
N LEU A 764 14.62 30.11 1.37
CA LEU A 764 13.54 30.88 0.75
C LEU A 764 12.83 31.81 1.73
N LYS A 765 12.57 31.38 2.97
CA LYS A 765 11.93 32.22 4.01
C LYS A 765 12.90 33.26 4.58
N GLN A 766 14.22 33.05 4.52
CA GLN A 766 15.25 34.04 4.88
C GLN A 766 15.39 35.11 3.79
N THR A 767 15.54 34.73 2.51
CA THR A 767 15.72 35.67 1.41
C THR A 767 14.42 36.40 1.04
N TYR A 768 13.27 35.73 1.14
CA TYR A 768 11.96 36.27 0.78
C TYR A 768 10.91 36.02 1.88
N PRO A 769 10.94 36.73 3.02
CA PRO A 769 10.07 36.44 4.17
C PRO A 769 8.56 36.37 3.87
N ASN A 770 8.10 37.13 2.87
CA ASN A 770 6.70 37.15 2.44
C ASN A 770 6.30 36.02 1.47
N VAL A 771 7.24 35.26 0.89
CA VAL A 771 6.93 34.18 -0.05
C VAL A 771 6.09 33.10 0.62
N GLN A 772 5.20 32.47 -0.15
CA GLN A 772 4.40 31.35 0.30
C GLN A 772 4.96 30.05 -0.27
N VAL A 773 5.33 29.12 0.61
CA VAL A 773 5.97 27.84 0.25
C VAL A 773 5.12 26.66 0.70
N ILE A 774 4.78 25.79 -0.25
CA ILE A 774 4.14 24.50 0.00
C ILE A 774 5.22 23.42 -0.01
N GLY A 775 5.43 22.79 1.15
CA GLY A 775 6.37 21.66 1.31
C GLY A 775 5.72 20.31 1.01
N GLY A 776 6.50 19.33 0.53
CA GLY A 776 6.00 17.98 0.27
C GLY A 776 6.78 17.16 -0.78
N ASN A 777 6.29 15.96 -1.13
CA ASN A 777 5.09 15.31 -0.58
C ASN A 777 5.36 14.62 0.78
N VAL A 778 4.37 14.56 1.67
CA VAL A 778 4.43 13.85 2.97
C VAL A 778 3.25 12.89 3.19
N VAL A 779 3.38 11.91 4.10
CA VAL A 779 2.29 10.97 4.47
C VAL A 779 2.24 10.63 5.98
N THR A 780 3.12 11.23 6.80
CA THR A 780 3.19 11.02 8.26
C THR A 780 3.37 12.33 9.02
N ALA A 781 2.92 12.36 10.28
CA ALA A 781 3.09 13.50 11.18
C ALA A 781 4.57 13.85 11.40
N ARG A 782 5.47 12.85 11.48
CA ARG A 782 6.93 13.05 11.59
C ARG A 782 7.49 13.88 10.42
N GLN A 783 7.10 13.55 9.19
CA GLN A 783 7.50 14.32 8.00
C GLN A 783 6.88 15.73 7.99
N ALA A 784 5.60 15.84 8.37
CA ALA A 784 4.90 17.12 8.45
C ALA A 784 5.57 18.07 9.45
N LYS A 785 5.95 17.57 10.64
CA LYS A 785 6.68 18.34 11.67
C LYS A 785 7.92 19.00 11.10
N ASN A 786 8.81 18.22 10.48
CA ASN A 786 10.08 18.73 9.96
C ASN A 786 9.91 19.83 8.90
N LEU A 787 8.86 19.78 8.07
CA LEU A 787 8.60 20.81 7.06
C LEU A 787 7.88 22.05 7.65
N ILE A 788 7.01 21.86 8.66
CA ILE A 788 6.42 22.96 9.43
C ILE A 788 7.52 23.72 10.17
N ASP A 789 8.41 23.01 10.88
CA ASP A 789 9.56 23.57 11.62
C ASP A 789 10.55 24.30 10.69
N ALA A 790 10.65 23.88 9.42
CA ALA A 790 11.46 24.55 8.41
C ALA A 790 10.86 25.87 7.92
N GLY A 791 9.57 26.14 8.18
CA GLY A 791 8.87 27.37 7.80
C GLY A 791 7.86 27.23 6.65
N ALA A 792 7.34 26.03 6.37
CA ALA A 792 6.31 25.84 5.34
C ALA A 792 4.99 26.55 5.66
N ASP A 793 4.40 27.20 4.65
CA ASP A 793 3.10 27.87 4.72
C ASP A 793 1.93 26.95 4.34
N GLY A 794 2.21 25.74 3.83
CA GLY A 794 1.23 24.70 3.52
C GLY A 794 1.92 23.35 3.26
N LEU A 795 1.16 22.26 3.35
CA LEU A 795 1.67 20.88 3.17
C LEU A 795 0.95 20.14 2.06
N ARG A 796 1.72 19.50 1.17
CA ARG A 796 1.21 18.60 0.12
C ARG A 796 1.31 17.14 0.56
N VAL A 797 0.17 16.45 0.62
CA VAL A 797 0.04 15.13 1.28
C VAL A 797 -0.34 14.04 0.28
N GLY A 798 0.45 12.97 0.21
CA GLY A 798 0.19 11.78 -0.59
C GLY A 798 1.45 11.19 -1.24
N MET A 799 1.62 9.87 -1.16
CA MET A 799 2.78 9.15 -1.72
C MET A 799 2.35 7.76 -2.23
N GLY A 800 2.46 7.54 -3.55
CA GLY A 800 1.99 6.33 -4.22
C GLY A 800 0.48 6.26 -4.48
N SER A 801 -0.29 7.29 -4.11
CA SER A 801 -1.74 7.36 -4.27
C SER A 801 -2.19 7.89 -5.64
N GLY A 802 -1.31 8.54 -6.41
CA GLY A 802 -1.64 9.06 -7.74
C GLY A 802 -1.89 7.92 -8.74
N SER A 803 -2.90 8.07 -9.60
CA SER A 803 -3.41 7.05 -10.56
C SER A 803 -2.40 6.49 -11.58
N ILE A 804 -1.19 7.04 -11.62
CA ILE A 804 -0.09 6.72 -12.54
C ILE A 804 1.27 6.65 -11.80
N CYS A 805 1.25 6.63 -10.47
CA CYS A 805 2.41 6.51 -9.60
C CYS A 805 2.58 5.04 -9.19
N SER A 806 3.79 4.50 -9.34
CA SER A 806 4.11 3.11 -8.99
C SER A 806 5.02 3.00 -7.76
N THR A 807 5.35 4.10 -7.07
CA THR A 807 6.30 4.13 -5.93
C THR A 807 5.97 3.11 -4.83
N GLN A 808 4.70 2.85 -4.51
CA GLN A 808 4.34 1.80 -3.53
C GLN A 808 4.76 0.39 -4.01
N GLY A 809 4.44 0.01 -5.25
CA GLY A 809 4.78 -1.30 -5.81
C GLY A 809 6.25 -1.45 -6.25
N VAL A 810 6.94 -0.34 -6.54
CA VAL A 810 8.33 -0.35 -7.04
C VAL A 810 9.35 -0.12 -5.92
N CYS A 811 9.01 0.67 -4.89
CA CYS A 811 9.92 1.02 -3.80
C CYS A 811 9.48 0.48 -2.43
N GLY A 812 8.27 -0.09 -2.31
CA GLY A 812 7.72 -0.55 -1.03
C GLY A 812 7.33 0.59 -0.06
N VAL A 813 7.29 1.84 -0.52
CA VAL A 813 7.07 3.03 0.33
C VAL A 813 5.90 3.86 -0.15
N GLY A 814 5.01 4.21 0.78
CA GLY A 814 3.84 5.05 0.59
C GLY A 814 2.82 4.81 1.69
N ARG A 815 1.60 5.32 1.54
CA ARG A 815 0.52 5.12 2.52
C ARG A 815 -0.86 5.34 1.88
N PRO A 816 -1.93 4.65 2.32
CA PRO A 816 -3.30 4.92 1.90
C PRO A 816 -3.71 6.40 2.09
N GLN A 817 -4.38 6.98 1.09
CA GLN A 817 -4.52 8.43 0.98
C GLN A 817 -5.40 9.05 2.08
N ALA A 818 -6.60 8.51 2.32
CA ALA A 818 -7.52 9.04 3.34
C ALA A 818 -6.87 9.02 4.73
N THR A 819 -6.19 7.92 5.06
CA THR A 819 -5.37 7.77 6.27
C THR A 819 -4.25 8.82 6.35
N SER A 820 -3.56 9.07 5.24
CA SER A 820 -2.47 10.05 5.17
C SER A 820 -2.96 11.48 5.40
N VAL A 821 -4.08 11.84 4.75
CA VAL A 821 -4.75 13.14 4.91
C VAL A 821 -5.15 13.33 6.37
N TYR A 822 -5.94 12.43 6.95
CA TYR A 822 -6.44 12.56 8.33
C TYR A 822 -5.34 12.71 9.38
N TYR A 823 -4.28 11.89 9.33
CA TYR A 823 -3.20 11.97 10.33
C TYR A 823 -2.30 13.19 10.14
N VAL A 824 -2.18 13.74 8.92
CA VAL A 824 -1.39 14.96 8.67
C VAL A 824 -2.22 16.23 8.91
N SER A 825 -3.50 16.27 8.53
CA SER A 825 -4.40 17.39 8.81
C SER A 825 -4.58 17.63 10.29
N ARG A 826 -4.85 16.56 11.06
CA ARG A 826 -4.96 16.63 12.52
C ARG A 826 -3.69 17.18 13.16
N PHE A 827 -2.52 16.65 12.79
CA PHE A 827 -1.23 17.14 13.31
C PHE A 827 -0.91 18.59 12.87
N ALA A 828 -1.25 18.97 11.64
CA ALA A 828 -1.05 20.31 11.12
C ALA A 828 -1.99 21.36 11.77
N ARG A 829 -3.16 20.93 12.27
CA ARG A 829 -4.01 21.73 13.17
C ARG A 829 -3.41 21.83 14.57
N GLU A 830 -3.13 20.70 15.21
CA GLU A 830 -2.68 20.59 16.61
C GLU A 830 -1.31 21.25 16.86
N TYR A 831 -0.31 20.91 16.06
CA TYR A 831 1.07 21.41 16.20
C TYR A 831 1.39 22.53 15.20
N GLY A 832 0.86 22.44 13.98
CA GLY A 832 1.24 23.33 12.89
C GLY A 832 0.67 24.76 12.95
N ASN A 833 -0.06 25.13 14.00
CA ASN A 833 -0.85 26.36 14.08
C ASN A 833 -1.72 26.53 12.82
N GLY A 834 -2.62 25.56 12.58
CA GLY A 834 -3.55 25.56 11.45
C GLY A 834 -2.92 25.54 10.06
N CYS A 835 -1.76 24.88 9.88
CA CYS A 835 -1.07 24.84 8.59
C CYS A 835 -1.93 24.10 7.53
N PRO A 836 -2.32 24.71 6.40
CA PRO A 836 -3.21 24.08 5.44
C PRO A 836 -2.65 22.82 4.77
N VAL A 837 -3.53 21.87 4.50
CA VAL A 837 -3.20 20.57 3.92
C VAL A 837 -3.85 20.39 2.54
N ILE A 838 -3.03 20.05 1.55
CA ILE A 838 -3.46 19.76 0.18
C ILE A 838 -3.39 18.25 -0.05
N ALA A 839 -4.54 17.62 -0.28
CA ALA A 839 -4.64 16.20 -0.60
C ALA A 839 -4.27 15.95 -2.08
N ASP A 840 -3.14 15.30 -2.34
CA ASP A 840 -2.61 15.00 -3.68
C ASP A 840 -2.62 13.49 -3.96
N GLY A 841 -3.26 13.09 -5.06
CA GLY A 841 -3.46 11.69 -5.45
C GLY A 841 -4.73 11.06 -4.87
N GLY A 842 -5.11 9.89 -5.40
CA GLY A 842 -6.31 9.13 -5.04
C GLY A 842 -7.66 9.69 -5.54
N ILE A 843 -7.73 10.98 -5.88
CA ILE A 843 -8.97 11.68 -6.22
C ILE A 843 -9.35 11.46 -7.70
N ARG A 844 -10.56 10.94 -7.95
CA ARG A 844 -11.10 10.66 -9.29
C ARG A 844 -12.40 11.40 -9.57
N ASN A 845 -13.26 11.55 -8.56
CA ASN A 845 -14.61 12.12 -8.65
C ASN A 845 -14.90 13.12 -7.50
N SER A 846 -16.07 13.78 -7.55
CA SER A 846 -16.52 14.73 -6.52
C SER A 846 -16.73 14.13 -5.13
N GLY A 847 -17.07 12.84 -5.05
CA GLY A 847 -17.15 12.09 -3.78
C GLY A 847 -15.79 11.93 -3.11
N ASP A 848 -14.73 11.63 -3.87
CA ASP A 848 -13.35 11.59 -3.36
C ASP A 848 -12.92 12.97 -2.84
N ILE A 849 -13.31 14.06 -3.52
CA ILE A 849 -13.04 15.44 -3.07
C ILE A 849 -13.76 15.72 -1.75
N MET A 850 -15.06 15.43 -1.66
CA MET A 850 -15.85 15.62 -0.44
C MET A 850 -15.25 14.86 0.75
N LYS A 851 -14.85 13.59 0.55
CA LYS A 851 -14.20 12.78 1.58
C LYS A 851 -12.84 13.36 2.00
N ALA A 852 -12.02 13.81 1.06
CA ALA A 852 -10.74 14.44 1.37
C ALA A 852 -10.90 15.71 2.23
N LEU A 853 -11.86 16.58 1.88
CA LEU A 853 -12.18 17.79 2.65
C LEU A 853 -12.71 17.44 4.05
N ALA A 854 -13.63 16.47 4.15
CA ALA A 854 -14.18 16.02 5.43
C ALA A 854 -13.13 15.33 6.35
N LEU A 855 -12.03 14.82 5.79
CA LEU A 855 -10.88 14.27 6.54
C LEU A 855 -9.85 15.36 6.93
N GLY A 856 -10.20 16.65 6.78
CA GLY A 856 -9.36 17.77 7.18
C GLY A 856 -8.42 18.31 6.10
N ALA A 857 -8.55 17.89 4.84
CA ALA A 857 -7.86 18.59 3.76
C ALA A 857 -8.46 20.00 3.60
N SER A 858 -7.61 21.00 3.44
CA SER A 858 -8.00 22.37 3.11
C SER A 858 -8.25 22.53 1.61
N CYS A 859 -7.47 21.82 0.78
CA CYS A 859 -7.60 21.80 -0.68
C CYS A 859 -7.34 20.40 -1.25
N CYS A 860 -7.81 20.15 -2.48
CA CYS A 860 -7.63 18.91 -3.22
C CYS A 860 -6.84 19.15 -4.52
N MET A 861 -5.74 18.44 -4.70
CA MET A 861 -4.91 18.52 -5.91
C MET A 861 -5.34 17.46 -6.93
N LEU A 862 -5.82 17.92 -8.08
CA LEU A 862 -6.34 17.09 -9.15
C LEU A 862 -5.27 16.83 -10.22
N GLY A 863 -4.99 15.55 -10.45
CA GLY A 863 -4.21 15.05 -11.59
C GLY A 863 -5.14 14.42 -12.64
N GLY A 864 -5.26 13.08 -12.59
CA GLY A 864 -6.01 12.30 -13.57
C GLY A 864 -7.51 12.62 -13.66
N ALA A 865 -8.08 13.29 -12.66
CA ALA A 865 -9.45 13.82 -12.72
C ALA A 865 -9.62 14.88 -13.83
N ILE A 866 -8.66 15.80 -13.98
CA ILE A 866 -8.70 16.93 -14.96
C ILE A 866 -7.78 16.74 -16.18
N ALA A 867 -6.91 15.73 -16.17
CA ALA A 867 -6.21 15.28 -17.37
C ALA A 867 -7.22 14.87 -18.47
N GLY A 868 -6.94 15.20 -19.73
CA GLY A 868 -7.85 14.93 -20.85
C GLY A 868 -8.84 16.06 -21.16
N THR A 869 -8.78 17.17 -20.44
CA THR A 869 -9.54 18.39 -20.76
C THR A 869 -8.92 19.15 -21.93
N ILE A 870 -9.70 20.07 -22.50
CA ILE A 870 -9.27 20.96 -23.59
C ILE A 870 -8.10 21.86 -23.13
N GLU A 871 -8.13 22.29 -21.88
CA GLU A 871 -7.17 23.22 -21.27
C GLU A 871 -5.85 22.56 -20.83
N SER A 872 -5.83 21.23 -20.66
CA SER A 872 -4.60 20.51 -20.32
C SER A 872 -3.61 20.53 -21.51
N PRO A 873 -2.29 20.42 -21.28
CA PRO A 873 -1.29 20.48 -22.35
C PRO A 873 -1.30 19.22 -23.25
N GLY A 874 -0.78 19.37 -24.47
CA GLY A 874 -0.75 18.35 -25.52
C GLY A 874 -2.02 18.27 -26.38
N ASP A 875 -1.95 17.44 -27.43
CA ASP A 875 -3.00 17.28 -28.43
C ASP A 875 -3.90 16.06 -28.20
N PHE A 876 -5.10 16.10 -28.78
CA PHE A 876 -6.02 14.96 -28.82
C PHE A 876 -5.73 14.05 -30.02
N PHE A 877 -5.74 12.75 -29.78
CA PHE A 877 -5.68 11.72 -30.83
C PHE A 877 -6.79 10.68 -30.62
N TYR A 878 -7.00 9.79 -31.59
CA TYR A 878 -7.95 8.69 -31.47
C TYR A 878 -7.24 7.38 -31.19
N HIS A 879 -7.76 6.61 -30.24
CA HIS A 879 -7.30 5.25 -29.94
C HIS A 879 -8.52 4.35 -29.73
N ASN A 880 -8.58 3.24 -30.45
CA ASN A 880 -9.73 2.31 -30.44
C ASN A 880 -11.09 2.99 -30.64
N GLY A 881 -11.15 4.02 -31.49
CA GLY A 881 -12.35 4.83 -31.77
C GLY A 881 -12.67 5.91 -30.72
N ILE A 882 -11.98 5.93 -29.58
CA ILE A 882 -12.21 6.90 -28.50
C ILE A 882 -11.23 8.07 -28.66
N ARG A 883 -11.72 9.31 -28.46
CA ARG A 883 -10.88 10.51 -28.40
C ARG A 883 -10.14 10.54 -27.06
N VAL A 884 -8.82 10.56 -27.11
CA VAL A 884 -7.93 10.46 -25.95
C VAL A 884 -6.81 11.48 -26.00
N LYS A 885 -6.12 11.65 -24.87
CA LYS A 885 -4.99 12.56 -24.66
C LYS A 885 -3.93 11.87 -23.83
N GLN A 886 -2.64 12.15 -24.08
CA GLN A 886 -1.56 11.50 -23.35
C GLN A 886 -1.58 11.93 -21.87
N TYR A 887 -1.33 11.00 -20.96
CA TYR A 887 -1.27 11.24 -19.52
C TYR A 887 -0.15 10.41 -18.89
N ARG A 888 0.82 11.05 -18.21
CA ARG A 888 2.05 10.39 -17.77
C ARG A 888 2.58 10.93 -16.45
N GLY A 889 3.21 10.04 -15.68
CA GLY A 889 3.79 10.40 -14.39
C GLY A 889 5.14 11.07 -14.55
N MET A 890 5.46 12.04 -13.70
CA MET A 890 6.80 12.67 -13.70
C MET A 890 7.93 11.67 -13.43
N GLY A 891 7.62 10.54 -12.78
CA GLY A 891 8.53 9.40 -12.58
C GLY A 891 8.52 8.33 -13.67
N SER A 892 7.92 8.61 -14.84
CA SER A 892 7.86 7.68 -15.96
C SER A 892 9.06 7.85 -16.91
N LYS A 893 9.52 6.74 -17.52
CA LYS A 893 10.56 6.79 -18.57
C LYS A 893 10.25 7.79 -19.68
N ALA A 894 8.98 7.99 -20.03
CA ALA A 894 8.57 8.98 -21.03
C ALA A 894 8.82 10.43 -20.57
N ALA A 895 8.46 10.77 -19.32
CA ALA A 895 8.72 12.09 -18.74
C ALA A 895 10.23 12.34 -18.54
N PHE A 896 11.01 11.30 -18.23
CA PHE A 896 12.48 11.36 -18.14
C PHE A 896 13.16 11.54 -19.51
N MET A 897 12.65 10.91 -20.58
CA MET A 897 13.21 11.08 -21.93
C MET A 897 12.86 12.44 -22.54
N THR A 898 11.62 12.92 -22.43
CA THR A 898 11.28 14.29 -22.88
C THR A 898 12.07 15.36 -22.12
N ALA A 899 12.32 15.12 -20.83
CA ALA A 899 13.25 15.91 -20.02
C ALA A 899 14.65 15.98 -20.65
N ARG A 900 15.35 14.83 -20.77
CA ARG A 900 16.71 14.75 -21.34
C ARG A 900 16.82 15.36 -22.75
N HIS A 901 15.76 15.31 -23.57
CA HIS A 901 15.72 15.95 -24.89
C HIS A 901 15.52 17.48 -24.86
N LYS A 902 14.85 18.04 -23.84
CA LYS A 902 14.72 19.51 -23.68
C LYS A 902 15.93 20.13 -22.98
N THR A 903 16.47 19.47 -21.96
CA THR A 903 17.61 19.94 -21.17
C THR A 903 18.38 18.76 -20.58
N GLN A 904 19.72 18.85 -20.50
CA GLN A 904 20.52 17.86 -19.77
C GLN A 904 20.17 17.82 -18.26
N ASN A 905 19.65 18.91 -17.69
CA ASN A 905 19.41 19.10 -16.25
C ASN A 905 17.94 19.35 -15.88
N SER A 906 17.02 18.47 -16.28
CA SER A 906 15.57 18.68 -16.14
C SER A 906 14.97 18.14 -14.84
N GLY A 907 13.90 18.80 -14.35
CA GLY A 907 13.32 18.57 -13.03
C GLY A 907 12.68 17.19 -12.79
N SER A 908 12.27 16.46 -13.84
CA SER A 908 11.58 15.16 -13.68
C SER A 908 12.51 14.08 -13.11
N ILE A 909 13.68 13.85 -13.73
CA ILE A 909 14.71 12.91 -13.25
C ILE A 909 15.16 13.30 -11.84
N ARG A 910 15.41 14.60 -11.67
CA ARG A 910 15.96 15.20 -10.44
C ARG A 910 15.00 15.10 -9.24
N ARG A 911 13.67 15.00 -9.46
CA ARG A 911 12.66 14.70 -8.41
C ARG A 911 12.88 13.35 -7.70
N TYR A 912 13.50 12.38 -8.37
CA TYR A 912 13.67 11.02 -7.85
C TYR A 912 15.10 10.72 -7.36
N HIS A 913 15.91 11.78 -7.16
CA HIS A 913 17.27 11.70 -6.62
C HIS A 913 18.20 10.72 -7.37
N MET A 914 18.07 10.66 -8.71
CA MET A 914 18.93 9.81 -9.55
C MET A 914 20.15 10.56 -10.07
N GLU A 915 21.31 9.93 -9.89
CA GLU A 915 22.59 10.29 -10.50
C GLU A 915 22.65 9.79 -11.95
N GLU A 916 23.51 10.38 -12.79
CA GLU A 916 23.45 10.16 -14.24
C GLU A 916 23.85 8.74 -14.69
N ASP A 917 24.73 8.08 -13.93
CA ASP A 917 25.28 6.75 -14.20
C ASP A 917 24.44 5.58 -13.61
N GLN A 918 23.38 5.87 -12.84
CA GLN A 918 22.61 4.82 -12.17
C GLN A 918 21.44 4.27 -13.03
N PRO A 919 21.10 2.97 -12.91
CA PRO A 919 20.02 2.36 -13.70
C PRO A 919 18.64 2.94 -13.34
N MET A 920 18.03 3.63 -14.31
CA MET A 920 16.84 4.46 -14.11
C MET A 920 15.56 3.67 -13.79
N VAL A 921 15.20 3.61 -12.49
CA VAL A 921 13.99 2.94 -11.96
C VAL A 921 12.74 3.82 -12.17
N SER A 922 11.75 3.33 -12.91
CA SER A 922 10.52 4.06 -13.24
C SER A 922 9.51 4.02 -12.08
N GLN A 923 9.32 5.14 -11.38
CA GLN A 923 8.33 5.30 -10.29
C GLN A 923 6.96 5.82 -10.75
N GLY A 924 6.75 5.93 -12.06
CA GLY A 924 5.44 6.15 -12.67
C GLY A 924 5.32 5.50 -14.03
N VAL A 925 4.08 5.47 -14.53
CA VAL A 925 3.72 4.95 -15.85
C VAL A 925 3.32 6.08 -16.81
N ALA A 926 3.22 5.76 -18.10
CA ALA A 926 2.67 6.62 -19.13
C ALA A 926 1.54 5.88 -19.86
N GLY A 927 0.47 6.60 -20.17
CA GLY A 927 -0.70 6.08 -20.87
C GLY A 927 -1.51 7.22 -21.48
N TYR A 928 -2.83 7.05 -21.52
CA TYR A 928 -3.76 8.03 -22.05
C TYR A 928 -5.05 8.07 -21.24
N THR A 929 -5.75 9.20 -21.31
CA THR A 929 -7.06 9.44 -20.70
C THR A 929 -8.05 9.84 -21.79
N THR A 930 -9.34 9.59 -21.58
CA THR A 930 -10.39 10.06 -22.49
C THR A 930 -10.49 11.59 -22.46
N ASP A 931 -11.07 12.15 -23.53
CA ASP A 931 -11.60 13.51 -23.53
C ASP A 931 -12.62 13.71 -22.39
N LYS A 932 -12.61 14.90 -21.79
CA LYS A 932 -13.51 15.33 -20.70
C LYS A 932 -14.12 16.71 -20.93
N GLY A 933 -13.98 17.27 -22.13
CA GLY A 933 -14.44 18.61 -22.46
C GLY A 933 -13.63 19.70 -21.75
N SER A 934 -14.29 20.80 -21.38
CA SER A 934 -13.64 21.97 -20.76
C SER A 934 -13.70 21.93 -19.24
N VAL A 935 -12.59 22.34 -18.61
CA VAL A 935 -12.48 22.69 -17.18
C VAL A 935 -13.62 23.63 -16.74
N ASN A 936 -14.07 24.53 -17.64
CA ASN A 936 -15.16 25.48 -17.39
C ASN A 936 -16.53 24.85 -17.14
N THR A 937 -16.74 23.60 -17.55
CA THR A 937 -17.95 22.83 -17.23
C THR A 937 -17.65 21.84 -16.12
N LEU A 938 -16.52 21.13 -16.21
CA LEU A 938 -16.17 20.03 -15.31
C LEU A 938 -16.02 20.49 -13.85
N ILE A 939 -15.33 21.61 -13.59
CA ILE A 939 -15.09 22.07 -12.22
C ILE A 939 -16.37 22.60 -11.55
N PRO A 940 -17.20 23.46 -12.18
CA PRO A 940 -18.50 23.83 -11.61
C PRO A 940 -19.40 22.63 -11.30
N THR A 941 -19.47 21.62 -12.19
CA THR A 941 -20.26 20.40 -11.93
C THR A 941 -19.73 19.61 -10.74
N MET A 942 -18.40 19.39 -10.65
CA MET A 942 -17.79 18.73 -9.50
C MET A 942 -18.03 19.51 -8.20
N MET A 943 -17.96 20.84 -8.22
CA MET A 943 -18.15 21.68 -7.04
C MET A 943 -19.60 21.78 -6.61
N GLN A 944 -20.55 21.78 -7.53
CA GLN A 944 -21.97 21.67 -7.21
C GLN A 944 -22.26 20.33 -6.51
N ALA A 945 -21.67 19.23 -6.98
CA ALA A 945 -21.78 17.92 -6.30
C ALA A 945 -21.14 17.92 -4.89
N VAL A 946 -20.00 18.61 -4.70
CA VAL A 946 -19.41 18.81 -3.36
C VAL A 946 -20.33 19.65 -2.46
N LYS A 947 -20.97 20.71 -2.98
CA LYS A 947 -21.95 21.50 -2.20
C LYS A 947 -23.16 20.66 -1.76
N HIS A 948 -23.70 19.80 -2.64
CA HIS A 948 -24.74 18.84 -2.26
C HIS A 948 -24.24 17.86 -1.19
N GLY A 949 -23.00 17.38 -1.29
CA GLY A 949 -22.37 16.55 -0.26
C GLY A 949 -22.31 17.24 1.11
N MET A 950 -21.82 18.48 1.15
CA MET A 950 -21.75 19.30 2.36
C MET A 950 -23.14 19.57 2.96
N GLN A 951 -24.12 19.96 2.14
CA GLN A 951 -25.50 20.16 2.57
C GLN A 951 -26.09 18.89 3.21
N ASN A 952 -25.92 17.72 2.56
CA ASN A 952 -26.46 16.45 3.05
C ASN A 952 -25.87 16.00 4.40
N ILE A 953 -24.67 16.47 4.76
CA ILE A 953 -24.00 16.19 6.04
C ILE A 953 -24.35 17.28 7.09
N GLY A 954 -24.91 18.42 6.65
CA GLY A 954 -25.37 19.52 7.51
C GLY A 954 -24.37 20.65 7.74
N PHE A 955 -23.30 20.73 6.94
CA PHE A 955 -22.24 21.73 7.10
C PHE A 955 -22.19 22.71 5.93
N PHE A 956 -21.98 23.99 6.22
CA PHE A 956 -22.10 25.08 5.23
C PHE A 956 -20.77 25.78 4.92
N ASP A 957 -19.69 25.47 5.65
CA ASP A 957 -18.34 25.87 5.25
C ASP A 957 -17.28 24.84 5.64
N ILE A 958 -16.06 25.00 5.10
CA ILE A 958 -14.94 24.10 5.37
C ILE A 958 -14.46 24.16 6.85
N PRO A 959 -14.38 25.34 7.52
CA PRO A 959 -14.06 25.41 8.94
C PRO A 959 -15.03 24.62 9.84
N SER A 960 -16.35 24.76 9.67
CA SER A 960 -17.35 24.02 10.45
C SER A 960 -17.32 22.52 10.15
N LEU A 961 -17.08 22.12 8.89
CA LEU A 961 -16.85 20.71 8.52
C LEU A 961 -15.62 20.13 9.24
N HIS A 962 -14.53 20.89 9.37
CA HIS A 962 -13.32 20.50 10.10
C HIS A 962 -13.53 20.52 11.63
N GLU A 963 -14.36 21.42 12.15
CA GLU A 963 -14.76 21.37 13.56
C GLU A 963 -15.61 20.14 13.84
N GLY A 964 -16.60 19.85 12.98
CA GLY A 964 -17.45 18.67 13.05
C GLY A 964 -16.71 17.33 12.96
N LEU A 965 -15.60 17.25 12.20
CA LEU A 965 -14.70 16.11 12.20
C LEU A 965 -14.08 15.87 13.58
N HIS A 966 -13.66 16.94 14.27
CA HIS A 966 -12.92 16.85 15.53
C HIS A 966 -13.84 16.77 16.76
N SER A 967 -15.05 17.31 16.71
CA SER A 967 -16.10 17.10 17.72
C SER A 967 -16.73 15.70 17.63
N GLY A 968 -16.51 14.97 16.54
CA GLY A 968 -17.18 13.70 16.25
C GLY A 968 -18.62 13.84 15.78
N SER A 969 -19.06 15.05 15.41
CA SER A 969 -20.37 15.35 14.83
C SER A 969 -20.47 14.88 13.37
N VAL A 970 -19.40 15.00 12.59
CA VAL A 970 -19.29 14.34 11.28
C VAL A 970 -19.06 12.85 11.51
N ARG A 971 -19.97 12.02 11.02
CA ARG A 971 -19.92 10.56 11.18
C ARG A 971 -19.45 9.90 9.89
N PHE A 972 -18.55 8.93 10.03
CA PHE A 972 -18.03 8.10 8.95
C PHE A 972 -18.43 6.65 9.19
N GLU A 973 -18.65 5.90 8.11
CA GLU A 973 -18.89 4.46 8.15
C GLU A 973 -17.90 3.73 7.23
N VAL A 974 -17.46 2.54 7.64
CA VAL A 974 -16.47 1.74 6.88
C VAL A 974 -17.19 0.81 5.91
N ARG A 975 -16.94 0.99 4.61
CA ARG A 975 -17.58 0.19 3.56
C ARG A 975 -16.87 -1.15 3.41
N SER A 976 -17.60 -2.24 3.63
CA SER A 976 -17.18 -3.57 3.19
C SER A 976 -17.04 -3.62 1.65
N HIS A 977 -16.33 -4.60 1.11
CA HIS A 977 -16.22 -4.75 -0.35
C HIS A 977 -17.59 -4.87 -1.04
N ASN A 978 -18.57 -5.50 -0.37
CA ASN A 978 -19.94 -5.60 -0.88
C ASN A 978 -20.65 -4.24 -0.85
N ALA A 979 -20.50 -3.44 0.21
CA ALA A 979 -21.04 -2.07 0.27
C ALA A 979 -20.36 -1.12 -0.73
N ILE A 980 -19.11 -1.40 -1.14
CA ILE A 980 -18.44 -0.73 -2.26
C ILE A 980 -19.09 -1.12 -3.60
N LEU A 981 -19.39 -2.40 -3.83
CA LEU A 981 -20.05 -2.87 -5.05
C LEU A 981 -21.51 -2.40 -5.15
N GLU A 982 -22.25 -2.38 -4.05
CA GLU A 982 -23.65 -1.97 -3.96
C GLU A 982 -23.84 -0.47 -4.21
N GLY A 983 -23.04 0.38 -3.54
CA GLY A 983 -23.07 1.83 -3.77
C GLY A 983 -22.36 2.28 -5.06
N ASN A 984 -22.01 1.35 -5.95
CA ASN A 984 -21.56 1.59 -7.31
C ASN A 984 -22.65 1.11 -8.29
N VAL A 985 -22.72 1.71 -9.48
CA VAL A 985 -23.77 1.37 -10.47
C VAL A 985 -23.68 -0.10 -10.87
N SER A 986 -24.76 -0.87 -10.62
CA SER A 986 -24.79 -2.31 -10.83
C SER A 986 -24.91 -2.69 -12.32
N THR A 987 -24.20 -3.73 -12.73
CA THR A 987 -23.84 -3.99 -14.14
C THR A 987 -24.94 -4.68 -14.97
N ASN A 988 -26.20 -4.55 -14.61
CA ASN A 988 -27.29 -5.35 -15.18
C ASN A 988 -27.96 -4.75 -16.43
N LEU A 989 -27.64 -3.51 -16.80
CA LEU A 989 -28.15 -2.82 -17.99
C LEU A 989 -27.03 -2.04 -18.71
N MET A 990 -27.24 -1.72 -19.99
CA MET A 990 -26.48 -0.65 -20.64
C MET A 990 -26.91 0.69 -20.03
N MET A 991 -25.99 1.36 -19.33
CA MET A 991 -26.22 2.67 -18.75
C MET A 991 -25.22 3.67 -19.31
N GLN A 992 -25.69 4.84 -19.73
CA GLN A 992 -24.84 5.96 -20.12
C GLN A 992 -24.59 6.82 -18.88
N ASN A 993 -23.38 6.81 -18.32
CA ASN A 993 -23.04 7.78 -17.29
C ASN A 993 -22.82 9.16 -17.91
N GLN A 994 -23.39 10.19 -17.30
CA GLN A 994 -23.29 11.60 -17.73
C GLN A 994 -22.77 12.53 -16.60
N SER A 995 -22.26 11.95 -15.49
CA SER A 995 -21.73 12.66 -14.31
C SER A 995 -20.34 13.27 -14.50
#